data_AF-A0A955YD19-F1
#
_entry.id   AF-A0A955YD19-F1
#
_cell.length_a   1.000
_cell.length_b   1.000
_cell.length_c   1.000
_cell.angle_alpha   90.00
_cell.angle_beta   90.00
_cell.angle_gamma   90.00
#
_symmetry.space_group_name_H-M   'P 1'
#
loop_
_entity.id
_entity.type
_entity.pdbx_description
1 polymer ?
#
loop_
_entity_poly.entity_id
_entity_poly.type
_entity_poly.pdbx_seq_one_letter_code
_entity_poly.pdbx_strand_id
1 'polypeptide(L)'
;MADLDRTQDGPEPPAERRVDAFLHTLEMTEDATLVRAPLSTIEPRRADTDAARKAGALLAVPRSNGVRLEEVLGEGGMGVVYLAEQESLGRKVAVKQVRAESRSATTTTRLLQEAWVIGQLEHPNILPVYDIATSDEGDPLIVLKRIEGVEWGQLMHDAATVKRRFRAPDLLEWNLDVMTRVCDAVHFAHSRGFIHRDLKPENVLIGELGEVYVADWGIAVSTREDQRVVPLARDAKEIAGTPAYMAPEMLGGEVSRISEKTDVYLLGAVLYEVLGGEPPHQGKDLRAMITSILMDVAELPDSVPAALRAITLRALEVDPDARFESPLQLRLALEGYLRHRGSEQLGARALERLAQLEASLARAAAGDPEHDAQALHGLVSECRFGFREALSQWPENASARRGLERTLTLVVEHSAREGNPKAARAYLSELDSPSAELTALVVAAEKEHAAREGRLAQLEKHHDQRTGMRTRTLFAVVLGTLWTLTPVVGGEWLAPALGYDMESFAPLYIVPTFCLFLVLGLGYWARESMMATPLNRRFFASIVALLAMQPWLLHLAQVQQLSLSATFSFLFAYWAALACMASISLDVQLFPMVVGYGVASGLSLHYPHANLRIMAVANFVFMLTLLRMGLPVLREDHERRLAERRSRVPPP
;
A
#
# COMPACT_ATOMS: atom_id res chain seq x y z
N MET A 1 4.19 45.18 -65.61
CA MET A 1 4.37 46.14 -64.49
C MET A 1 3.90 45.41 -63.25
N ALA A 2 4.69 44.51 -62.64
CA ALA A 2 6.04 44.64 -62.05
C ALA A 2 6.03 45.71 -60.94
N ASP A 3 5.92 45.34 -59.65
CA ASP A 3 6.92 44.74 -58.72
C ASP A 3 7.83 45.82 -58.09
N LEU A 4 7.91 45.85 -56.75
CA LEU A 4 8.75 46.65 -55.83
C LEU A 4 8.09 46.50 -54.43
N ASP A 5 8.31 45.42 -53.68
CA ASP A 5 9.51 44.93 -52.98
C ASP A 5 9.82 45.64 -51.64
N ARG A 6 10.02 44.76 -50.65
CA ARG A 6 10.11 44.89 -49.21
C ARG A 6 11.41 45.57 -48.79
N THR A 7 11.33 46.50 -47.85
CA THR A 7 12.46 46.88 -47.00
C THR A 7 12.57 45.89 -45.85
N GLN A 8 13.65 45.11 -45.86
CA GLN A 8 14.13 44.26 -44.77
C GLN A 8 14.53 45.11 -43.56
N ASP A 9 13.96 44.83 -42.39
CA ASP A 9 14.58 45.15 -41.11
C ASP A 9 15.83 44.29 -40.95
N GLY A 10 16.97 44.95 -40.76
CA GLY A 10 18.28 44.32 -40.65
C GLY A 10 18.47 43.51 -39.36
N PRO A 11 19.47 42.62 -39.31
CA PRO A 11 19.75 41.79 -38.15
C PRO A 11 20.35 42.61 -37.00
N GLU A 12 19.99 42.23 -35.76
CA GLU A 12 20.59 42.73 -34.53
C GLU A 12 22.13 42.65 -34.57
N PRO A 13 22.85 43.63 -34.00
CA PRO A 13 24.30 43.67 -34.07
C PRO A 13 24.97 42.65 -33.13
N PRO A 14 26.15 42.10 -33.49
CA PRO A 14 26.85 41.08 -32.70
C PRO A 14 27.42 41.60 -31.38
N ALA A 15 27.50 40.71 -30.39
CA ALA A 15 27.78 40.95 -28.97
C ALA A 15 29.09 41.71 -28.65
N GLU A 16 30.05 41.78 -29.58
CA GLU A 16 31.34 42.45 -29.39
C GLU A 16 31.23 43.98 -29.22
N ARG A 17 30.18 44.65 -29.74
CA ARG A 17 30.01 46.11 -29.58
C ARG A 17 29.40 46.55 -28.25
N ARG A 18 28.82 45.64 -27.45
CA ARG A 18 28.27 45.97 -26.11
C ARG A 18 29.38 46.13 -25.06
N VAL A 19 30.50 45.46 -25.25
CA VAL A 19 31.66 45.49 -24.33
C VAL A 19 32.39 46.83 -24.41
N ASP A 20 32.59 47.39 -25.61
CA ASP A 20 33.35 48.63 -25.80
C ASP A 20 32.57 49.90 -25.39
N ALA A 21 31.24 49.91 -25.52
CA ALA A 21 30.40 51.02 -25.06
C ALA A 21 30.32 51.11 -23.52
N PHE A 22 30.43 49.98 -22.83
CA PHE A 22 30.42 49.90 -21.38
C PHE A 22 31.75 50.36 -20.75
N LEU A 23 32.88 50.02 -21.39
CA LEU A 23 34.22 50.40 -20.92
C LEU A 23 34.48 51.92 -20.93
N HIS A 24 33.75 52.69 -21.75
CA HIS A 24 33.92 54.14 -21.84
C HIS A 24 33.24 54.94 -20.71
N THR A 25 32.42 54.30 -19.88
CA THR A 25 31.69 54.93 -18.75
C THR A 25 32.39 54.70 -17.40
N LEU A 26 33.50 53.95 -17.38
CA LEU A 26 34.17 53.46 -16.16
C LEU A 26 35.43 54.24 -15.74
N GLU A 27 35.79 55.34 -16.41
CA GLU A 27 37.02 56.10 -16.08
C GLU A 27 36.91 57.07 -14.89
N MET A 28 35.82 57.06 -14.11
CA MET A 28 35.69 57.91 -12.92
C MET A 28 35.02 57.18 -11.74
N THR A 29 35.63 56.10 -11.23
CA THR A 29 35.50 55.66 -9.82
C THR A 29 36.49 54.52 -9.56
N GLU A 30 37.70 54.83 -9.08
CA GLU A 30 38.59 53.85 -8.46
C GLU A 30 38.17 53.66 -7.00
N ASP A 31 37.52 52.53 -6.72
CA ASP A 31 37.70 51.68 -5.52
C ASP A 31 36.57 50.63 -5.48
N ALA A 32 36.80 49.49 -6.14
CA ALA A 32 35.94 48.30 -6.03
C ALA A 32 36.78 47.15 -5.49
N THR A 33 36.76 46.99 -4.16
CA THR A 33 37.42 45.89 -3.47
C THR A 33 36.55 44.63 -3.62
N LEU A 34 37.06 43.66 -4.39
CA LEU A 34 36.57 42.27 -4.40
C LEU A 34 36.84 41.65 -3.02
N VAL A 35 35.85 41.66 -2.11
CA VAL A 35 35.97 41.05 -0.78
C VAL A 35 34.74 40.18 -0.51
N ARG A 36 34.99 38.91 -0.17
CA ARG A 36 33.97 37.92 0.22
C ARG A 36 33.16 38.43 1.42
N ALA A 37 31.84 38.23 1.37
CA ALA A 37 30.94 38.46 2.49
C ALA A 37 31.03 37.29 3.48
N PRO A 38 31.06 37.51 4.80
CA PRO A 38 31.00 36.45 5.79
C PRO A 38 29.70 36.55 6.59
N LEU A 39 29.03 35.42 6.67
CA LEU A 39 27.91 35.20 7.56
C LEU A 39 28.19 33.94 8.38
N SER A 40 29.26 33.92 9.17
CA SER A 40 29.51 32.81 10.09
C SER A 40 29.11 33.21 11.51
N THR A 41 28.35 32.33 12.19
CA THR A 41 27.78 32.54 13.53
C THR A 41 28.10 31.40 14.53
N ILE A 42 29.21 30.65 14.34
CA ILE A 42 29.28 29.24 14.79
C ILE A 42 30.54 28.92 15.63
N GLU A 43 30.36 28.31 16.81
CA GLU A 43 31.34 27.51 17.58
C GLU A 43 30.65 26.49 18.54
N PRO A 44 31.30 25.35 18.91
CA PRO A 44 30.69 24.21 19.64
C PRO A 44 30.70 24.31 21.19
N ARG A 45 29.80 23.55 21.84
CA ARG A 45 29.29 23.73 23.22
C ARG A 45 30.12 23.09 24.36
N ARG A 46 30.19 23.77 25.52
CA ARG A 46 30.36 23.19 26.88
C ARG A 46 29.23 23.64 27.81
N ALA A 47 28.85 22.80 28.77
CA ALA A 47 27.73 23.02 29.68
C ALA A 47 28.19 23.14 31.13
N ASP A 48 27.55 24.02 31.91
CA ASP A 48 27.17 23.68 33.28
C ASP A 48 25.98 24.51 33.81
N THR A 49 25.28 23.94 34.78
CA THR A 49 24.00 24.33 35.34
C THR A 49 24.12 24.81 36.78
N ASP A 50 23.44 25.90 37.14
CA ASP A 50 23.02 26.13 38.52
C ASP A 50 21.74 27.00 38.55
N ALA A 51 20.62 26.41 38.98
CA ALA A 51 19.27 26.93 38.74
C ALA A 51 18.68 27.77 39.90
N ALA A 52 19.25 27.69 41.11
CA ALA A 52 18.65 28.36 42.27
C ALA A 52 19.04 29.84 42.43
N ARG A 53 20.11 30.29 41.77
CA ARG A 53 20.57 31.70 41.76
C ARG A 53 19.83 32.57 40.72
N LYS A 54 19.22 31.93 39.72
CA LYS A 54 18.66 32.58 38.51
C LYS A 54 17.39 33.38 38.76
N ALA A 55 16.57 32.98 39.75
CA ALA A 55 15.29 33.65 40.02
C ALA A 55 15.44 35.06 40.63
N GLY A 56 16.47 35.30 41.45
CA GLY A 56 16.76 36.63 42.01
C GLY A 56 17.46 37.58 41.01
N ALA A 57 18.21 37.03 40.05
CA ALA A 57 18.91 37.79 39.02
C ALA A 57 17.97 38.29 37.91
N LEU A 58 16.92 37.53 37.56
CA LEU A 58 15.91 37.90 36.56
C LEU A 58 15.13 39.19 36.90
N LEU A 59 15.02 39.54 38.18
CA LEU A 59 14.36 40.78 38.64
C LEU A 59 15.32 41.97 38.78
N ALA A 60 16.63 41.74 38.74
CA ALA A 60 17.68 42.76 38.84
C ALA A 60 18.30 43.12 37.47
N VAL A 61 17.74 42.60 36.38
CA VAL A 61 18.24 42.82 35.01
C VAL A 61 18.21 44.31 34.67
N PRO A 62 19.36 44.93 34.35
CA PRO A 62 19.40 46.28 33.84
C PRO A 62 18.49 46.44 32.62
N ARG A 63 17.66 47.48 32.60
CA ARG A 63 16.85 47.84 31.41
C ARG A 63 17.68 48.45 30.28
N SER A 64 19.02 48.38 30.36
CA SER A 64 19.89 48.80 29.25
C SER A 64 19.80 47.77 28.14
N ASN A 65 19.74 48.24 26.89
CA ASN A 65 19.93 47.45 25.67
C ASN A 65 21.39 46.97 25.54
N GLY A 66 21.97 46.50 26.64
CA GLY A 66 23.36 46.09 26.76
C GLY A 66 23.58 44.77 26.03
N VAL A 67 24.55 44.79 25.13
CA VAL A 67 24.99 43.62 24.37
C VAL A 67 26.48 43.50 24.61
N ARG A 68 26.88 42.45 25.34
CA ARG A 68 28.28 42.21 25.64
C ARG A 68 28.90 41.37 24.53
N LEU A 69 29.74 42.00 23.71
CA LEU A 69 30.50 41.32 22.66
C LEU A 69 31.48 40.32 23.27
N GLU A 70 31.63 39.18 22.62
CA GLU A 70 32.53 38.09 23.00
C GLU A 70 33.53 37.84 21.86
N GLU A 71 33.56 36.63 21.31
CA GLU A 71 34.44 36.27 20.21
C GLU A 71 33.88 36.68 18.85
N VAL A 72 34.78 36.83 17.88
CA VAL A 72 34.41 37.06 16.48
C VAL A 72 33.92 35.74 15.87
N LEU A 73 32.72 35.75 15.30
CA LEU A 73 32.18 34.62 14.57
C LEU A 73 32.54 34.67 13.07
N GLY A 74 32.73 35.86 12.51
CA GLY A 74 33.18 36.06 11.13
C GLY A 74 33.50 37.53 10.79
N GLU A 75 34.37 37.77 9.81
CA GLU A 75 34.74 39.12 9.37
C GLU A 75 34.84 39.28 7.85
N GLY A 76 34.30 40.36 7.27
CA GLY A 76 34.43 40.64 5.82
C GLY A 76 33.97 42.02 5.39
N GLY A 77 33.56 42.17 4.14
CA GLY A 77 33.48 43.48 3.46
C GLY A 77 32.53 44.50 4.09
N MET A 78 31.44 44.06 4.72
CA MET A 78 30.44 44.96 5.31
C MET A 78 30.53 45.07 6.85
N GLY A 79 31.42 44.32 7.49
CA GLY A 79 31.54 44.35 8.94
C GLY A 79 32.16 43.11 9.58
N VAL A 80 32.11 43.11 10.91
CA VAL A 80 32.47 42.00 11.79
C VAL A 80 31.21 41.51 12.49
N VAL A 81 31.04 40.20 12.56
CA VAL A 81 29.97 39.54 13.32
C VAL A 81 30.57 38.95 14.58
N TYR A 82 30.08 39.38 15.73
CA TYR A 82 30.49 38.89 17.04
C TYR A 82 29.44 37.95 17.62
N LEU A 83 29.90 36.96 18.38
CA LEU A 83 29.08 36.34 19.41
C LEU A 83 28.88 37.37 20.50
N ALA A 84 27.67 37.48 21.02
CA ALA A 84 27.41 38.34 22.15
C ALA A 84 26.38 37.73 23.09
N GLU A 85 26.39 38.20 24.32
CA GLU A 85 25.32 37.95 25.28
C GLU A 85 24.41 39.18 25.35
N GLN A 86 23.13 38.98 25.03
CA GLN A 86 22.11 39.98 25.30
C GLN A 86 21.76 39.92 26.79
N GLU A 87 22.31 40.85 27.57
CA GLU A 87 22.25 40.82 29.04
C GLU A 87 20.82 40.86 29.57
N SER A 88 19.92 41.55 28.87
CA SER A 88 18.52 41.69 29.25
C SER A 88 17.74 40.37 29.30
N LEU A 89 18.18 39.37 28.51
CA LEU A 89 17.52 38.07 28.39
C LEU A 89 18.45 36.90 28.77
N GLY A 90 19.73 37.18 29.03
CA GLY A 90 20.75 36.15 29.30
C GLY A 90 20.88 35.13 28.17
N ARG A 91 20.73 35.57 26.91
CA ARG A 91 20.79 34.70 25.72
C ARG A 91 21.95 35.07 24.81
N LYS A 92 22.48 34.07 24.10
CA LYS A 92 23.49 34.28 23.06
C LYS A 92 22.83 34.77 21.77
N VAL A 93 23.41 35.81 21.19
CA VAL A 93 22.98 36.47 19.96
C VAL A 93 24.18 36.69 19.04
N ALA A 94 23.91 36.99 17.77
CA ALA A 94 24.92 37.43 16.83
C ALA A 94 24.84 38.94 16.69
N VAL A 95 25.98 39.62 16.62
CA VAL A 95 26.02 41.08 16.55
C VAL A 95 26.85 41.54 15.38
N LYS A 96 26.23 42.19 14.40
CA LYS A 96 26.92 42.75 13.23
C LYS A 96 27.29 44.21 13.50
N GLN A 97 28.56 44.56 13.27
CA GLN A 97 29.11 45.90 13.40
C GLN A 97 29.99 46.24 12.19
N VAL A 98 30.05 47.51 11.77
CA VAL A 98 31.02 47.95 10.75
C VAL A 98 32.45 47.91 11.31
N ARG A 99 33.40 47.39 10.53
CA ARG A 99 34.84 47.38 10.87
C ARG A 99 35.33 48.80 11.14
N ALA A 100 36.19 48.97 12.15
CA ALA A 100 36.73 50.28 12.53
C ALA A 100 37.40 51.01 11.35
N GLU A 101 38.10 50.28 10.48
CA GLU A 101 38.84 50.82 9.34
C GLU A 101 37.95 51.18 8.15
N SER A 102 36.73 50.63 8.08
CA SER A 102 35.77 50.85 6.98
C SER A 102 34.57 51.71 7.41
N ARG A 103 34.65 52.34 8.59
CA ARG A 103 33.61 53.24 9.11
C ARG A 103 33.48 54.46 8.19
N SER A 104 32.32 54.55 7.55
CA SER A 104 31.92 55.72 6.77
C SER A 104 30.42 55.91 6.92
N ALA A 105 29.92 57.12 6.65
CA ALA A 105 28.49 57.40 6.72
C ALA A 105 27.67 56.47 5.80
N THR A 106 28.23 56.08 4.65
CA THR A 106 27.58 55.16 3.70
C THR A 106 27.56 53.72 4.22
N THR A 107 28.65 53.21 4.79
CA THR A 107 28.71 51.86 5.37
C THR A 107 27.76 51.72 6.57
N THR A 108 27.71 52.73 7.44
CA THR A 108 26.80 52.76 8.59
C THR A 108 25.34 52.84 8.15
N THR A 109 25.04 53.61 7.10
CA THR A 109 23.69 53.68 6.52
C THR A 109 23.26 52.34 5.95
N ARG A 110 24.14 51.63 5.22
CA ARG A 110 23.85 50.28 4.70
C ARG A 110 23.57 49.27 5.82
N LEU A 111 24.35 49.32 6.91
CA LEU A 111 24.11 48.48 8.09
C LEU A 111 22.72 48.74 8.70
N LEU A 112 22.33 50.01 8.88
CA LEU A 112 21.02 50.35 9.43
C LEU A 112 19.87 50.02 8.46
N GLN A 113 20.09 50.19 7.16
CA GLN A 113 19.15 49.76 6.11
C GLN A 113 18.90 48.27 6.15
N GLU A 114 19.96 47.46 6.29
CA GLU A 114 19.87 46.00 6.44
C GLU A 114 18.98 45.62 7.63
N ALA A 115 19.25 46.18 8.81
CA ALA A 115 18.44 45.94 10.00
C ALA A 115 16.97 46.30 9.78
N TRP A 116 16.72 47.44 9.12
CA TRP A 116 15.37 47.90 8.84
C TRP A 116 14.64 46.99 7.85
N VAL A 117 15.30 46.55 6.77
CA VAL A 117 14.74 45.60 5.78
C VAL A 117 14.39 44.29 6.46
N ILE A 118 15.33 43.69 7.21
CA ILE A 118 15.08 42.44 7.93
C ILE A 118 13.91 42.61 8.91
N GLY A 119 13.80 43.76 9.58
CA GLY A 119 12.69 44.08 10.48
C GLY A 119 11.32 44.16 9.80
N GLN A 120 11.27 44.35 8.47
CA GLN A 120 10.03 44.27 7.69
C GLN A 120 9.74 42.85 7.17
N LEU A 121 10.66 41.90 7.36
CA LEU A 121 10.66 40.57 6.75
C LEU A 121 10.57 39.46 7.81
N GLU A 122 9.39 39.30 8.41
CA GLU A 122 9.09 38.19 9.32
C GLU A 122 8.75 36.91 8.54
N HIS A 123 9.75 36.03 8.35
CA HIS A 123 9.60 34.75 7.65
C HIS A 123 10.46 33.66 8.30
N PRO A 124 10.00 32.39 8.39
CA PRO A 124 10.78 31.30 8.99
C PRO A 124 12.14 31.07 8.30
N ASN A 125 12.28 31.43 7.03
CA ASN A 125 13.50 31.27 6.24
C ASN A 125 14.29 32.57 5.98
N ILE A 126 14.02 33.64 6.74
CA ILE A 126 14.83 34.87 6.73
C ILE A 126 15.45 35.03 8.11
N LEU A 127 16.75 35.36 8.17
CA LEU A 127 17.46 35.51 9.44
C LEU A 127 16.81 36.63 10.28
N PRO A 128 16.25 36.33 11.47
CA PRO A 128 15.56 37.34 12.24
C PRO A 128 16.51 38.38 12.85
N VAL A 129 16.11 39.65 12.77
CA VAL A 129 16.66 40.75 13.58
C VAL A 129 15.89 40.82 14.90
N TYR A 130 16.62 40.95 16.00
CA TYR A 130 16.04 41.08 17.34
C TYR A 130 16.03 42.51 17.85
N ASP A 131 17.09 43.28 17.60
CA ASP A 131 17.22 44.65 18.10
C ASP A 131 18.29 45.44 17.33
N ILE A 132 18.30 46.76 17.52
CA ILE A 132 19.41 47.64 17.17
C ILE A 132 19.96 48.24 18.47
N ALA A 133 21.19 47.88 18.79
CA ALA A 133 21.91 48.38 19.95
C ALA A 133 22.98 49.41 19.54
N THR A 134 23.67 49.95 20.53
CA THR A 134 24.77 50.89 20.31
C THR A 134 25.98 50.40 21.11
N SER A 135 27.17 50.47 20.50
CA SER A 135 28.43 50.18 21.19
C SER A 135 28.76 51.27 22.22
N ASP A 136 29.72 51.02 23.10
CA ASP A 136 30.24 52.02 24.04
C ASP A 136 30.83 53.25 23.31
N GLU A 137 31.25 53.08 22.06
CA GLU A 137 31.78 54.13 21.17
C GLU A 137 30.68 54.92 20.44
N GLY A 138 29.41 54.51 20.55
CA GLY A 138 28.28 55.15 19.89
C GLY A 138 27.91 54.56 18.52
N ASP A 139 28.57 53.49 18.08
CA ASP A 139 28.31 52.87 16.78
C ASP A 139 27.09 51.94 16.81
N PRO A 140 26.29 51.87 15.74
CA PRO A 140 25.16 50.95 15.69
C PRO A 140 25.62 49.48 15.62
N LEU A 141 24.91 48.65 16.38
CA LEU A 141 25.08 47.20 16.45
C LEU A 141 23.76 46.54 16.04
N ILE A 142 23.76 45.69 15.02
CA ILE A 142 22.57 44.89 14.70
C ILE A 142 22.58 43.61 15.52
N VAL A 143 21.57 43.41 16.36
CA VAL A 143 21.41 42.18 17.13
C VAL A 143 20.54 41.20 16.35
N LEU A 144 21.13 40.08 15.96
CA LEU A 144 20.53 39.05 15.11
C LEU A 144 20.36 37.73 15.89
N LYS A 145 19.51 36.85 15.36
CA LYS A 145 19.47 35.46 15.82
C LYS A 145 20.83 34.79 15.62
N ARG A 146 21.34 34.15 16.68
CA ARG A 146 22.48 33.23 16.57
C ARG A 146 22.04 31.95 15.86
N ILE A 147 22.69 31.62 14.74
CA ILE A 147 22.49 30.35 14.05
C ILE A 147 23.61 29.38 14.44
N GLU A 148 23.24 28.32 15.14
CA GLU A 148 24.14 27.16 15.36
C GLU A 148 24.06 26.31 14.09
N GLY A 149 25.07 26.36 13.22
CA GLY A 149 24.92 25.94 11.83
C GLY A 149 26.22 25.94 11.01
N VAL A 150 26.11 26.04 9.68
CA VAL A 150 27.18 26.40 8.72
C VAL A 150 26.55 27.11 7.52
N GLU A 151 27.35 27.83 6.74
CA GLU A 151 26.93 28.37 5.45
C GLU A 151 26.61 27.23 4.48
N TRP A 152 25.62 27.42 3.61
CA TRP A 152 25.18 26.39 2.67
C TRP A 152 26.28 26.03 1.66
N GLY A 153 27.08 27.00 1.22
CA GLY A 153 28.23 26.79 0.35
C GLY A 153 29.22 25.73 0.87
N GLN A 154 29.37 25.59 2.19
CA GLN A 154 30.25 24.59 2.80
C GLN A 154 29.68 23.15 2.75
N LEU A 155 28.36 23.02 2.53
CA LEU A 155 27.66 21.74 2.54
C LEU A 155 27.22 21.28 1.16
N MET A 156 26.97 22.20 0.23
CA MET A 156 26.31 21.88 -1.04
C MET A 156 27.07 20.88 -1.92
N HIS A 157 28.37 20.70 -1.69
CA HIS A 157 29.21 19.71 -2.36
C HIS A 157 29.74 18.59 -1.42
N ASP A 158 29.40 18.62 -0.12
CA ASP A 158 29.83 17.61 0.87
C ASP A 158 28.72 16.61 1.20
N ALA A 159 28.54 15.62 0.32
CA ALA A 159 27.56 14.55 0.50
C ALA A 159 27.74 13.76 1.81
N ALA A 160 28.99 13.61 2.27
CA ALA A 160 29.29 12.79 3.45
C ALA A 160 28.82 13.49 4.73
N THR A 161 29.07 14.78 4.86
CA THR A 161 28.59 15.57 6.00
C THR A 161 27.09 15.74 5.97
N VAL A 162 26.48 16.01 4.81
CA VAL A 162 25.02 16.13 4.68
C VAL A 162 24.32 14.83 5.09
N LYS A 163 24.79 13.68 4.58
CA LYS A 163 24.25 12.36 4.95
C LYS A 163 24.39 12.06 6.44
N ARG A 164 25.55 12.37 7.03
CA ARG A 164 25.82 12.10 8.46
C ARG A 164 25.00 13.01 9.38
N ARG A 165 24.95 14.31 9.09
CA ARG A 165 24.33 15.33 9.95
C ARG A 165 22.81 15.37 9.81
N PHE A 166 22.30 15.35 8.58
CA PHE A 166 20.88 15.55 8.29
C PHE A 166 20.14 14.28 7.87
N ARG A 167 20.83 13.12 7.82
CA ARG A 167 20.26 11.83 7.38
C ARG A 167 19.67 11.88 5.97
N ALA A 168 20.17 12.77 5.12
CA ALA A 168 19.78 12.92 3.72
C ALA A 168 20.76 12.16 2.81
N PRO A 169 20.37 10.99 2.24
CA PRO A 169 21.29 10.17 1.44
C PRO A 169 21.52 10.72 0.02
N ASP A 170 20.62 11.55 -0.51
CA ASP A 170 20.70 12.16 -1.83
C ASP A 170 21.02 13.66 -1.67
N LEU A 171 22.27 14.03 -2.01
CA LEU A 171 22.76 15.40 -1.87
C LEU A 171 22.01 16.37 -2.80
N LEU A 172 21.67 15.93 -4.01
CA LEU A 172 20.97 16.78 -4.98
C LEU A 172 19.58 17.11 -4.48
N GLU A 173 18.84 16.10 -4.01
CA GLU A 173 17.50 16.32 -3.42
C GLU A 173 17.57 17.27 -2.23
N TRP A 174 18.54 17.10 -1.34
CA TRP A 174 18.77 18.01 -0.21
C TRP A 174 19.06 19.45 -0.65
N ASN A 175 19.91 19.65 -1.66
CA ASN A 175 20.19 21.00 -2.18
C ASN A 175 18.96 21.64 -2.83
N LEU A 176 18.15 20.88 -3.57
CA LEU A 176 16.91 21.38 -4.18
C LEU A 176 15.86 21.74 -3.11
N ASP A 177 15.85 21.00 -2.00
CA ASP A 177 15.05 21.30 -0.82
C ASP A 177 15.49 22.59 -0.12
N VAL A 178 16.79 22.85 -0.02
CA VAL A 178 17.31 24.14 0.47
C VAL A 178 16.91 25.26 -0.50
N MET A 179 17.10 25.05 -1.81
CA MET A 179 16.73 26.02 -2.84
C MET A 179 15.25 26.40 -2.81
N THR A 180 14.35 25.43 -2.66
CA THR A 180 12.91 25.70 -2.58
C THR A 180 12.55 26.57 -1.37
N ARG A 181 13.22 26.38 -0.22
CA ARG A 181 13.06 27.24 0.98
C ARG A 181 13.63 28.64 0.79
N VAL A 182 14.77 28.76 0.10
CA VAL A 182 15.34 30.07 -0.28
C VAL A 182 14.41 30.81 -1.24
N CYS A 183 13.87 30.12 -2.26
CA CYS A 183 12.89 30.71 -3.18
C CYS A 183 11.65 31.22 -2.45
N ASP A 184 11.18 30.51 -1.42
CA ASP A 184 10.04 30.93 -0.61
C ASP A 184 10.33 32.22 0.18
N ALA A 185 11.50 32.29 0.84
CA ALA A 185 11.97 33.48 1.53
C ALA A 185 12.09 34.70 0.60
N VAL A 186 12.69 34.52 -0.57
CA VAL A 186 12.89 35.60 -1.55
C VAL A 186 11.56 36.04 -2.14
N HIS A 187 10.66 35.11 -2.48
CA HIS A 187 9.32 35.44 -2.93
C HIS A 187 8.54 36.24 -1.89
N PHE A 188 8.65 35.86 -0.61
CA PHE A 188 8.04 36.62 0.48
C PHE A 188 8.60 38.05 0.54
N ALA A 189 9.91 38.23 0.40
CA ALA A 189 10.52 39.56 0.37
C ALA A 189 10.06 40.41 -0.82
N HIS A 190 9.94 39.79 -2.01
CA HIS A 190 9.37 40.42 -3.21
C HIS A 190 7.93 40.89 -2.95
N SER A 191 7.11 40.08 -2.29
CA SER A 191 5.74 40.47 -1.90
C SER A 191 5.69 41.66 -0.92
N ARG A 192 6.80 41.95 -0.22
CA ARG A 192 6.98 43.12 0.65
C ARG A 192 7.66 44.30 -0.05
N GLY A 193 8.02 44.13 -1.31
CA GLY A 193 8.61 45.17 -2.15
C GLY A 193 10.13 45.28 -2.07
N PHE A 194 10.83 44.26 -1.58
CA PHE A 194 12.30 44.26 -1.47
C PHE A 194 12.93 43.27 -2.44
N ILE A 195 14.01 43.68 -3.12
CA ILE A 195 14.86 42.83 -3.97
C ILE A 195 16.21 42.66 -3.27
N HIS A 196 16.72 41.43 -3.16
CA HIS A 196 17.89 41.08 -2.36
C HIS A 196 19.22 41.50 -3.00
N ARG A 197 19.42 41.22 -4.30
CA ARG A 197 20.61 41.56 -5.11
C ARG A 197 21.94 40.90 -4.74
N ASP A 198 22.10 40.24 -3.59
CA ASP A 198 23.31 39.43 -3.28
C ASP A 198 22.98 37.98 -2.86
N LEU A 199 22.10 37.30 -3.59
CA LEU A 199 21.83 35.87 -3.34
C LEU A 199 22.99 35.00 -3.83
N LYS A 200 23.54 34.20 -2.91
CA LYS A 200 24.64 33.23 -3.12
C LYS A 200 24.67 32.21 -1.98
N PRO A 201 25.39 31.08 -2.11
CA PRO A 201 25.40 30.03 -1.08
C PRO A 201 25.93 30.49 0.28
N GLU A 202 26.86 31.44 0.31
CA GLU A 202 27.41 32.02 1.54
C GLU A 202 26.39 32.88 2.29
N ASN A 203 25.37 33.38 1.58
CA ASN A 203 24.27 34.17 2.14
C ASN A 203 23.08 33.33 2.61
N VAL A 204 23.25 32.01 2.66
CA VAL A 204 22.24 31.06 3.16
C VAL A 204 22.85 30.25 4.31
N LEU A 205 22.25 30.33 5.48
CA LEU A 205 22.70 29.65 6.69
C LEU A 205 21.87 28.41 6.95
N ILE A 206 22.54 27.29 7.22
CA ILE A 206 21.94 26.01 7.55
C ILE A 206 22.15 25.72 9.03
N GLY A 207 21.06 25.74 9.79
CA GLY A 207 21.04 25.41 11.22
C GLY A 207 21.33 23.94 11.51
N GLU A 208 21.61 23.63 12.78
CA GLU A 208 21.93 22.29 13.26
C GLU A 208 20.83 21.26 12.99
N LEU A 209 19.56 21.70 12.98
CA LEU A 209 18.41 20.85 12.70
C LEU A 209 17.97 20.92 11.23
N GLY A 210 18.75 21.60 10.38
CA GLY A 210 18.46 21.77 8.95
C GLY A 210 17.55 22.96 8.64
N GLU A 211 17.38 23.89 9.58
CA GLU A 211 16.68 25.15 9.29
C GLU A 211 17.48 25.97 8.27
N VAL A 212 16.79 26.63 7.34
CA VAL A 212 17.42 27.43 6.27
C VAL A 212 17.10 28.90 6.51
N TYR A 213 18.11 29.77 6.56
CA TYR A 213 17.94 31.22 6.72
C TYR A 213 18.68 31.98 5.62
N VAL A 214 17.95 32.82 4.88
CA VAL A 214 18.53 33.82 3.98
C VAL A 214 18.96 35.03 4.81
N ALA A 215 20.20 35.48 4.61
CA ALA A 215 20.82 36.57 5.34
C ALA A 215 21.47 37.58 4.38
N ASP A 216 21.95 38.69 4.94
CA ASP A 216 22.69 39.76 4.27
C ASP A 216 21.91 40.58 3.24
N TRP A 217 21.00 41.40 3.76
CA TRP A 217 20.16 42.33 3.00
C TRP A 217 20.82 43.70 2.78
N GLY A 218 22.15 43.79 2.94
CA GLY A 218 22.89 45.06 2.99
C GLY A 218 22.92 45.89 1.70
N ILE A 219 22.56 45.28 0.56
CA ILE A 219 22.45 45.95 -0.74
C ILE A 219 21.04 45.87 -1.35
N ALA A 220 20.05 45.52 -0.51
CA ALA A 220 18.68 45.39 -0.95
C ALA A 220 18.09 46.73 -1.43
N VAL A 221 17.17 46.65 -2.39
CA VAL A 221 16.48 47.82 -2.96
C VAL A 221 14.97 47.63 -2.89
N SER A 222 14.23 48.74 -2.91
CA SER A 222 12.77 48.71 -2.88
C SER A 222 12.14 48.92 -4.25
N THR A 223 11.03 48.23 -4.52
CA THR A 223 10.14 48.48 -5.66
C THR A 223 9.03 49.48 -5.35
N ARG A 224 8.92 49.94 -4.09
CA ARG A 224 7.82 50.80 -3.61
C ARG A 224 8.33 52.17 -3.17
N GLU A 225 7.66 53.23 -3.64
CA GLU A 225 8.05 54.62 -3.37
C GLU A 225 7.86 55.09 -1.92
N ASP A 226 7.03 54.39 -1.15
CA ASP A 226 6.77 54.67 0.26
C ASP A 226 7.90 54.19 1.19
N GLN A 227 8.74 53.26 0.74
CA GLN A 227 9.85 52.69 1.51
C GLN A 227 11.16 53.49 1.36
N ARG A 228 11.14 54.75 1.84
CA ARG A 228 12.25 55.72 1.66
C ARG A 228 13.57 55.39 2.37
N VAL A 229 13.58 54.38 3.25
CA VAL A 229 14.78 54.00 4.02
C VAL A 229 15.83 53.35 3.11
N VAL A 230 15.39 52.62 2.08
CA VAL A 230 16.27 51.96 1.09
C VAL A 230 16.18 52.63 -0.27
N PRO A 231 17.20 52.51 -1.13
CA PRO A 231 17.15 53.01 -2.50
C PRO A 231 16.05 52.32 -3.32
N LEU A 232 15.43 53.05 -4.24
CA LEU A 232 14.50 52.45 -5.20
C LEU A 232 15.27 51.67 -6.27
N ALA A 233 14.70 50.55 -6.71
CA ALA A 233 15.31 49.67 -7.71
C ALA A 233 15.65 50.41 -9.02
N ARG A 234 14.77 51.32 -9.46
CA ARG A 234 14.97 52.18 -10.64
C ARG A 234 16.12 53.19 -10.51
N ASP A 235 16.51 53.52 -9.27
CA ASP A 235 17.55 54.50 -8.96
C ASP A 235 18.88 53.79 -8.61
N ALA A 236 18.86 52.46 -8.49
CA ALA A 236 20.03 51.64 -8.21
C ALA A 236 20.92 51.51 -9.46
N LYS A 237 21.88 52.43 -9.58
CA LYS A 237 22.86 52.47 -10.68
C LYS A 237 24.23 51.93 -10.30
N GLU A 238 24.46 51.67 -9.02
CA GLU A 238 25.73 51.12 -8.53
C GLU A 238 25.85 49.62 -8.82
N ILE A 239 27.03 49.21 -9.29
CA ILE A 239 27.43 47.81 -9.38
C ILE A 239 27.61 47.31 -7.95
N ALA A 240 26.73 46.41 -7.51
CA ALA A 240 26.76 45.84 -6.17
C ALA A 240 26.37 44.36 -6.24
N GLY A 241 26.93 43.57 -5.32
CA GLY A 241 26.73 42.12 -5.25
C GLY A 241 27.98 41.35 -5.68
N THR A 242 27.88 40.03 -5.66
CA THR A 242 29.00 39.13 -5.92
C THR A 242 29.10 38.79 -7.42
N PRO A 243 30.17 39.19 -8.13
CA PRO A 243 30.24 39.08 -9.59
C PRO A 243 29.99 37.68 -10.14
N ALA A 244 30.39 36.62 -9.42
CA ALA A 244 30.23 35.23 -9.84
C ALA A 244 28.76 34.79 -10.04
N TYR A 245 27.80 35.46 -9.39
CA TYR A 245 26.36 35.17 -9.47
C TYR A 245 25.55 36.33 -10.09
N MET A 246 26.22 37.42 -10.45
CA MET A 246 25.60 38.69 -10.78
C MET A 246 24.81 38.60 -12.09
N ALA A 247 23.57 39.10 -12.07
CA ALA A 247 22.77 39.22 -13.29
C ALA A 247 23.31 40.32 -14.22
N PRO A 248 23.17 40.19 -15.55
CA PRO A 248 23.66 41.18 -16.51
C PRO A 248 23.19 42.61 -16.24
N GLU A 249 21.93 42.79 -15.83
CA GLU A 249 21.36 44.12 -15.54
C GLU A 249 21.90 44.80 -14.27
N MET A 250 22.66 44.08 -13.44
CA MET A 250 23.29 44.63 -12.22
C MET A 250 24.64 45.31 -12.49
N LEU A 251 25.17 45.21 -13.71
CA LEU A 251 26.38 45.90 -14.13
C LEU A 251 26.18 47.43 -14.27
N GLY A 252 24.97 47.95 -14.04
CA GLY A 252 24.68 49.39 -14.02
C GLY A 252 24.44 50.02 -15.41
N GLY A 253 24.28 51.35 -15.45
CA GLY A 253 24.01 52.13 -16.67
C GLY A 253 22.63 52.80 -16.72
N GLU A 254 22.31 53.48 -17.84
CA GLU A 254 21.05 54.24 -18.00
C GLU A 254 19.81 53.35 -18.17
N VAL A 255 19.99 52.04 -18.37
CA VAL A 255 18.92 51.07 -18.67
C VAL A 255 18.90 49.93 -17.63
N SER A 256 19.33 50.15 -16.38
CA SER A 256 19.28 49.08 -15.37
C SER A 256 17.83 48.62 -15.13
N ARG A 257 17.53 47.36 -15.46
CA ARG A 257 16.19 46.75 -15.35
C ARG A 257 16.05 45.93 -14.06
N ILE A 258 16.66 46.39 -12.97
CA ILE A 258 16.66 45.68 -11.70
C ILE A 258 15.21 45.47 -11.24
N SER A 259 14.87 44.21 -11.02
CA SER A 259 13.52 43.78 -10.64
C SER A 259 13.57 42.48 -9.84
N GLU A 260 12.42 41.95 -9.46
CA GLU A 260 12.29 40.62 -8.84
C GLU A 260 12.95 39.52 -9.70
N LYS A 261 12.95 39.69 -11.03
CA LYS A 261 13.60 38.78 -11.98
C LYS A 261 15.13 38.81 -11.93
N THR A 262 15.71 39.82 -11.30
CA THR A 262 17.15 39.87 -10.99
C THR A 262 17.48 38.81 -9.95
N ASP A 263 16.73 38.72 -8.85
CA ASP A 263 16.94 37.66 -7.85
C ASP A 263 16.66 36.26 -8.43
N VAL A 264 15.73 36.13 -9.39
CA VAL A 264 15.51 34.85 -10.12
C VAL A 264 16.78 34.40 -10.84
N TYR A 265 17.53 35.33 -11.45
CA TYR A 265 18.81 35.01 -12.08
C TYR A 265 19.82 34.52 -11.05
N LEU A 266 19.95 35.22 -9.92
CA LEU A 266 20.90 34.84 -8.87
C LEU A 266 20.55 33.45 -8.29
N LEU A 267 19.27 33.15 -8.09
CA LEU A 267 18.81 31.81 -7.72
C LEU A 267 19.15 30.76 -8.80
N GLY A 268 19.02 31.13 -10.08
CA GLY A 268 19.49 30.33 -11.21
C GLY A 268 20.99 30.07 -11.18
N ALA A 269 21.79 31.08 -10.83
CA ALA A 269 23.25 30.98 -10.71
C ALA A 269 23.66 30.06 -9.55
N VAL A 270 22.96 30.13 -8.42
CA VAL A 270 23.15 29.19 -7.31
C VAL A 270 22.75 27.77 -7.71
N LEU A 271 21.64 27.60 -8.43
CA LEU A 271 21.25 26.29 -8.96
C LEU A 271 22.28 25.76 -9.96
N TYR A 272 22.88 26.62 -10.78
CA TYR A 272 23.96 26.26 -11.70
C TYR A 272 25.15 25.69 -10.94
N GLU A 273 25.59 26.33 -9.86
CA GLU A 273 26.69 25.82 -9.03
C GLU A 273 26.34 24.50 -8.36
N VAL A 274 25.13 24.36 -7.80
CA VAL A 274 24.65 23.09 -7.22
C VAL A 274 24.80 21.93 -8.22
N LEU A 275 24.59 22.19 -9.51
CA LEU A 275 24.62 21.18 -10.57
C LEU A 275 26.00 21.02 -11.22
N GLY A 276 26.76 22.11 -11.37
CA GLY A 276 28.03 22.17 -12.08
C GLY A 276 29.28 22.11 -11.18
N GLY A 277 29.12 22.37 -9.88
CA GLY A 277 30.20 22.43 -8.89
C GLY A 277 30.90 23.78 -8.76
N GLU A 278 30.66 24.71 -9.69
CA GLU A 278 31.25 26.05 -9.70
C GLU A 278 30.20 27.07 -10.19
N PRO A 279 30.28 28.35 -9.76
CA PRO A 279 29.35 29.39 -10.21
C PRO A 279 29.46 29.67 -11.72
N PRO A 280 28.40 30.22 -12.34
CA PRO A 280 28.32 30.40 -13.79
C PRO A 280 29.33 31.41 -14.33
N HIS A 281 29.69 32.42 -13.55
CA HIS A 281 30.62 33.47 -14.00
C HIS A 281 31.97 33.36 -13.32
N GLN A 282 33.02 33.32 -14.14
CA GLN A 282 34.40 33.22 -13.68
C GLN A 282 35.27 34.19 -14.49
N GLY A 283 36.27 34.77 -13.82
CA GLY A 283 37.17 35.73 -14.45
C GLY A 283 38.39 35.97 -13.58
N LYS A 284 39.56 36.10 -14.23
CA LYS A 284 40.83 36.40 -13.55
C LYS A 284 40.99 37.89 -13.22
N ASP A 285 40.24 38.73 -13.90
CA ASP A 285 40.19 40.18 -13.72
C ASP A 285 38.77 40.71 -13.97
N LEU A 286 38.55 41.99 -13.67
CA LEU A 286 37.24 42.63 -13.79
C LEU A 286 36.68 42.58 -15.22
N ARG A 287 37.54 42.72 -16.25
CA ARG A 287 37.12 42.69 -17.65
C ARG A 287 36.67 41.29 -18.07
N ALA A 288 37.41 40.25 -17.67
CA ALA A 288 37.04 38.87 -17.91
C ALA A 288 35.73 38.52 -17.19
N MET A 289 35.54 39.01 -15.96
CA MET A 289 34.31 38.80 -15.19
C MET A 289 33.09 39.45 -15.86
N ILE A 290 33.20 40.72 -16.26
CA ILE A 290 32.13 41.42 -16.98
C ILE A 290 31.81 40.72 -18.31
N THR A 291 32.85 40.32 -19.05
CA THR A 291 32.67 39.54 -20.28
C THR A 291 31.90 38.24 -20.00
N SER A 292 32.26 37.52 -18.93
CA SER A 292 31.58 36.28 -18.55
C SER A 292 30.12 36.48 -18.14
N ILE A 293 29.76 37.63 -17.55
CA ILE A 293 28.38 37.98 -17.18
C ILE A 293 27.53 38.32 -18.42
N LEU A 294 28.12 38.98 -19.41
CA LEU A 294 27.40 39.43 -20.62
C LEU A 294 27.28 38.37 -21.73
N MET A 295 27.97 37.24 -21.58
CA MET A 295 27.96 36.12 -22.52
C MET A 295 27.11 34.96 -22.00
N ASP A 296 26.82 34.02 -22.88
CA ASP A 296 26.13 32.78 -22.50
C ASP A 296 26.95 32.01 -21.45
N VAL A 297 26.24 31.47 -20.45
CA VAL A 297 26.85 30.63 -19.42
C VAL A 297 27.39 29.33 -20.01
N ALA A 298 28.44 28.79 -19.41
CA ALA A 298 29.04 27.53 -19.87
C ALA A 298 28.04 26.36 -19.79
N GLU A 299 28.26 25.34 -20.62
CA GLU A 299 27.39 24.16 -20.63
C GLU A 299 27.56 23.34 -19.34
N LEU A 300 26.43 23.04 -18.68
CA LEU A 300 26.41 22.11 -17.55
C LEU A 300 26.81 20.69 -17.98
N PRO A 301 27.41 19.86 -17.10
CA PRO A 301 27.82 18.50 -17.44
C PRO A 301 26.65 17.63 -17.94
N ASP A 302 26.88 16.70 -18.88
CA ASP A 302 25.86 15.79 -19.42
C ASP A 302 25.17 14.91 -18.35
N SER A 303 25.81 14.73 -17.21
CA SER A 303 25.24 14.04 -16.04
C SER A 303 24.04 14.78 -15.42
N VAL A 304 23.90 16.09 -15.67
CA VAL A 304 22.80 16.90 -15.18
C VAL A 304 21.51 16.56 -15.93
N PRO A 305 20.43 16.16 -15.22
CA PRO A 305 19.14 15.84 -15.85
C PRO A 305 18.62 16.98 -16.72
N ALA A 306 18.16 16.63 -17.94
CA ALA A 306 17.71 17.61 -18.93
C ALA A 306 16.63 18.59 -18.41
N ALA A 307 15.71 18.11 -17.57
CA ALA A 307 14.68 18.95 -16.96
C ALA A 307 15.27 20.01 -16.01
N LEU A 308 16.24 19.63 -15.15
CA LEU A 308 16.93 20.60 -14.29
C LEU A 308 17.76 21.58 -15.10
N ARG A 309 18.49 21.09 -16.11
CA ARG A 309 19.23 21.96 -17.04
C ARG A 309 18.32 23.03 -17.66
N ALA A 310 17.14 22.63 -18.17
CA ALA A 310 16.19 23.56 -18.75
C ALA A 310 15.67 24.60 -17.74
N ILE A 311 15.42 24.18 -16.49
CA ILE A 311 15.03 25.10 -15.41
C ILE A 311 16.17 26.08 -15.12
N THR A 312 17.39 25.61 -14.94
CA THR A 312 18.56 26.44 -14.63
C THR A 312 18.85 27.45 -15.74
N LEU A 313 18.92 26.99 -16.99
CA LEU A 313 19.22 27.86 -18.13
C LEU A 313 18.12 28.92 -18.34
N ARG A 314 16.85 28.56 -18.16
CA ARG A 314 15.76 29.54 -18.21
C ARG A 314 15.89 30.62 -17.12
N ALA A 315 16.30 30.25 -15.91
CA ALA A 315 16.51 31.24 -14.85
C ALA A 315 17.69 32.17 -15.17
N LEU A 316 18.68 31.68 -15.92
CA LEU A 316 19.89 32.39 -16.34
C LEU A 316 19.79 33.10 -17.69
N GLU A 317 18.59 33.24 -18.26
CA GLU A 317 18.41 34.00 -19.50
C GLU A 317 18.92 35.44 -19.36
N VAL A 318 19.61 35.95 -20.39
CA VAL A 318 20.18 37.31 -20.35
C VAL A 318 19.07 38.35 -20.29
N ASP A 319 17.99 38.17 -21.07
CA ASP A 319 16.80 39.02 -20.99
C ASP A 319 15.95 38.64 -19.76
N PRO A 320 15.73 39.57 -18.81
CA PRO A 320 14.86 39.31 -17.66
C PRO A 320 13.49 38.77 -18.06
N ASP A 321 12.87 39.23 -19.15
CA ASP A 321 11.51 38.82 -19.52
C ASP A 321 11.41 37.37 -20.01
N ALA A 322 12.52 36.75 -20.40
CA ALA A 322 12.58 35.33 -20.77
C ALA A 322 12.70 34.39 -19.56
N ARG A 323 13.00 34.93 -18.37
CA ARG A 323 13.19 34.16 -17.14
C ARG A 323 11.86 33.66 -16.55
N PHE A 324 11.93 33.03 -15.38
CA PHE A 324 10.75 32.83 -14.56
C PHE A 324 10.22 34.18 -14.06
N GLU A 325 8.90 34.30 -13.96
CA GLU A 325 8.24 35.54 -13.55
C GLU A 325 8.57 35.92 -12.11
N SER A 326 8.80 34.93 -11.25
CA SER A 326 9.10 35.13 -9.83
C SER A 326 9.84 33.92 -9.24
N PRO A 327 10.45 34.07 -8.05
CA PRO A 327 11.05 32.95 -7.33
C PRO A 327 10.04 31.83 -7.01
N LEU A 328 8.75 32.16 -6.84
CA LEU A 328 7.68 31.18 -6.69
C LEU A 328 7.55 30.27 -7.92
N GLN A 329 7.63 30.83 -9.13
CA GLN A 329 7.52 30.03 -10.35
C GLN A 329 8.74 29.10 -10.51
N LEU A 330 9.94 29.58 -10.15
CA LEU A 330 11.14 28.76 -10.09
C LEU A 330 10.98 27.62 -9.06
N ARG A 331 10.51 27.93 -7.84
CA ARG A 331 10.21 26.95 -6.78
C ARG A 331 9.28 25.84 -7.28
N LEU A 332 8.17 26.21 -7.91
CA LEU A 332 7.19 25.26 -8.45
C LEU A 332 7.77 24.37 -9.55
N ALA A 333 8.69 24.90 -10.38
CA ALA A 333 9.40 24.10 -11.37
C ALA A 333 10.33 23.07 -10.71
N LEU A 334 11.07 23.46 -9.66
CA LEU A 334 11.92 22.54 -8.89
C LEU A 334 11.10 21.46 -8.17
N GLU A 335 9.97 21.82 -7.55
CA GLU A 335 9.06 20.86 -6.92
C GLU A 335 8.41 19.92 -7.94
N GLY A 336 8.07 20.42 -9.13
CA GLY A 336 7.62 19.60 -10.25
C GLY A 336 8.67 18.56 -10.64
N TYR A 337 9.93 18.98 -10.76
CA TYR A 337 11.04 18.08 -11.02
C TYR A 337 11.23 17.03 -9.91
N LEU A 338 11.20 17.43 -8.64
CA LEU A 338 11.35 16.51 -7.50
C LEU A 338 10.23 15.46 -7.46
N ARG A 339 8.97 15.86 -7.69
CA ARG A 339 7.84 14.92 -7.78
C ARG A 339 7.99 13.93 -8.93
N HIS A 340 8.40 14.41 -10.11
CA HIS A 340 8.67 13.55 -11.24
C HIS A 340 9.81 12.55 -10.96
N ARG A 341 10.92 13.01 -10.37
CA ARG A 341 12.04 12.16 -9.97
C ARG A 341 11.62 11.11 -8.93
N GLY A 342 10.83 11.50 -7.93
CA GLY A 342 10.29 10.59 -6.91
C GLY A 342 9.40 9.50 -7.51
N SER A 343 8.52 9.88 -8.45
CA SER A 343 7.71 8.93 -9.22
C SER A 343 8.56 7.92 -9.99
N GLU A 344 9.60 8.38 -10.71
CA GLU A 344 10.52 7.51 -11.44
C GLU A 344 11.25 6.53 -10.51
N GLN A 345 11.71 6.98 -9.34
CA GLN A 345 12.37 6.10 -8.37
C GLN A 345 11.41 5.03 -7.80
N LEU A 346 10.17 5.41 -7.48
CA LEU A 346 9.14 4.46 -7.03
C LEU A 346 8.81 3.45 -8.13
N GLY A 347 8.66 3.92 -9.36
CA GLY A 347 8.46 3.07 -10.53
C GLY A 347 9.61 2.09 -10.75
N ALA A 348 10.86 2.54 -10.63
CA ALA A 348 12.04 1.69 -10.76
C ALA A 348 12.09 0.58 -9.70
N ARG A 349 11.82 0.90 -8.44
CA ARG A 349 11.73 -0.12 -7.36
C ARG A 349 10.60 -1.11 -7.60
N ALA A 350 9.45 -0.63 -8.08
CA ALA A 350 8.33 -1.49 -8.43
C ALA A 350 8.64 -2.40 -9.63
N LEU A 351 9.45 -1.95 -10.60
CA LEU A 351 9.95 -2.78 -11.70
C LEU A 351 10.87 -3.90 -11.21
N GLU A 352 11.74 -3.64 -10.23
CA GLU A 352 12.55 -4.70 -9.60
C GLU A 352 11.68 -5.76 -8.94
N ARG A 353 10.60 -5.35 -8.26
CA ARG A 353 9.61 -6.27 -7.67
C ARG A 353 8.82 -7.02 -8.73
N LEU A 354 8.48 -6.37 -9.85
CA LEU A 354 7.82 -7.01 -10.97
C LEU A 354 8.70 -8.12 -11.58
N ALA A 355 10.00 -7.88 -11.75
CA ALA A 355 10.93 -8.91 -12.21
C ALA A 355 10.98 -10.12 -11.26
N GLN A 356 10.93 -9.89 -9.94
CA GLN A 356 10.86 -10.95 -8.93
C GLN A 356 9.52 -11.71 -8.97
N LEU A 357 8.42 -11.00 -9.23
CA LEU A 357 7.09 -11.59 -9.41
C LEU A 357 7.07 -12.49 -10.66
N GLU A 358 7.57 -12.02 -11.80
CA GLU A 358 7.66 -12.79 -13.04
C GLU A 358 8.48 -14.08 -12.84
N ALA A 359 9.64 -13.99 -12.19
CA ALA A 359 10.46 -15.16 -11.87
C ALA A 359 9.74 -16.15 -10.94
N SER A 360 9.00 -15.65 -9.96
CA SER A 360 8.25 -16.48 -9.01
C SER A 360 7.06 -17.18 -9.68
N LEU A 361 6.35 -16.49 -10.56
CA LEU A 361 5.27 -17.05 -11.37
C LEU A 361 5.78 -18.12 -12.34
N ALA A 362 6.97 -17.91 -12.94
CA ALA A 362 7.58 -18.90 -13.81
C ALA A 362 7.92 -20.21 -13.07
N ARG A 363 8.42 -20.12 -11.82
CA ARG A 363 8.66 -21.30 -10.96
C ARG A 363 7.36 -22.01 -10.59
N ALA A 364 6.32 -21.27 -10.23
CA ALA A 364 5.01 -21.84 -9.94
C ALA A 364 4.46 -22.62 -11.16
N ALA A 365 4.56 -22.04 -12.36
CA ALA A 365 4.15 -22.69 -13.60
C ALA A 365 4.96 -23.96 -13.93
N ALA A 366 6.21 -24.05 -13.48
CA ALA A 366 7.05 -25.23 -13.61
C ALA A 366 6.73 -26.35 -12.60
N GLY A 367 5.76 -26.13 -11.70
CA GLY A 367 5.33 -27.11 -10.70
C GLY A 367 6.30 -27.27 -9.53
N ASP A 368 7.05 -26.22 -9.19
CA ASP A 368 7.96 -26.21 -8.05
C ASP A 368 7.19 -26.39 -6.72
N PRO A 369 7.39 -27.50 -5.98
CA PRO A 369 6.68 -27.76 -4.73
C PRO A 369 7.12 -26.86 -3.57
N GLU A 370 8.24 -26.14 -3.67
CA GLU A 370 8.68 -25.14 -2.68
C GLU A 370 8.13 -23.73 -2.97
N HIS A 371 7.23 -23.57 -3.94
CA HIS A 371 6.65 -22.27 -4.26
C HIS A 371 5.81 -21.69 -3.09
N ASP A 372 6.31 -20.59 -2.51
CA ASP A 372 5.61 -19.87 -1.44
C ASP A 372 4.52 -18.95 -2.02
N ALA A 373 3.27 -19.43 -1.97
CA ALA A 373 2.08 -18.69 -2.39
C ALA A 373 1.89 -17.37 -1.59
N GLN A 374 2.35 -17.31 -0.34
CA GLN A 374 2.25 -16.11 0.48
C GLN A 374 3.27 -15.06 0.03
N ALA A 375 4.49 -15.47 -0.33
CA ALA A 375 5.47 -14.58 -0.94
C ALA A 375 4.98 -13.99 -2.27
N LEU A 376 4.27 -14.77 -3.09
CA LEU A 376 3.68 -14.29 -4.35
C LEU A 376 2.63 -13.20 -4.10
N HIS A 377 1.71 -13.41 -3.16
CA HIS A 377 0.73 -12.38 -2.78
C HIS A 377 1.39 -11.09 -2.23
N GLY A 378 2.49 -11.23 -1.48
CA GLY A 378 3.31 -10.10 -1.04
C GLY A 378 3.86 -9.30 -2.22
N LEU A 379 4.52 -9.97 -3.17
CA LEU A 379 5.09 -9.35 -4.37
C LEU A 379 4.03 -8.63 -5.23
N VAL A 380 2.85 -9.23 -5.41
CA VAL A 380 1.72 -8.60 -6.13
C VAL A 380 1.30 -7.29 -5.44
N SER A 381 1.21 -7.31 -4.12
CA SER A 381 0.81 -6.15 -3.33
C SER A 381 1.87 -5.03 -3.40
N GLU A 382 3.15 -5.39 -3.28
CA GLU A 382 4.27 -4.46 -3.42
C GLU A 382 4.34 -3.82 -4.81
N CYS A 383 4.17 -4.60 -5.88
CA CYS A 383 4.15 -4.07 -7.25
C CYS A 383 2.98 -3.10 -7.45
N ARG A 384 1.76 -3.51 -7.08
CA ARG A 384 0.55 -2.68 -7.23
C ARG A 384 0.67 -1.38 -6.44
N PHE A 385 1.15 -1.45 -5.19
CA PHE A 385 1.36 -0.27 -4.36
C PHE A 385 2.41 0.66 -4.98
N GLY A 386 3.60 0.14 -5.29
CA GLY A 386 4.70 0.94 -5.82
C GLY A 386 4.36 1.67 -7.12
N PHE A 387 3.71 0.99 -8.08
CA PHE A 387 3.30 1.65 -9.33
C PHE A 387 2.16 2.65 -9.14
N ARG A 388 1.20 2.39 -8.24
CA ARG A 388 0.13 3.36 -7.95
C ARG A 388 0.65 4.61 -7.26
N GLU A 389 1.57 4.46 -6.31
CA GLU A 389 2.21 5.60 -5.65
C GLU A 389 3.05 6.41 -6.64
N ALA A 390 3.75 5.74 -7.58
CA ALA A 390 4.44 6.44 -8.66
C ALA A 390 3.46 7.26 -9.53
N LEU A 391 2.32 6.67 -9.91
CA LEU A 391 1.30 7.33 -10.74
C LEU A 391 0.52 8.42 -9.98
N SER A 392 0.36 8.31 -8.66
CA SER A 392 -0.29 9.35 -7.85
C SER A 392 0.60 10.59 -7.73
N GLN A 393 1.94 10.41 -7.67
CA GLN A 393 2.90 11.52 -7.71
C GLN A 393 3.05 12.15 -9.09
N TRP A 394 3.04 11.32 -10.15
CA TRP A 394 3.16 11.77 -11.53
C TRP A 394 2.32 10.88 -12.49
N PRO A 395 1.10 11.31 -12.84
CA PRO A 395 0.18 10.52 -13.66
C PRO A 395 0.73 10.14 -15.03
N GLU A 396 1.62 10.96 -15.60
CA GLU A 396 2.24 10.77 -16.92
C GLU A 396 3.42 9.78 -16.90
N ASN A 397 3.72 9.14 -15.76
CA ASN A 397 4.79 8.15 -15.67
C ASN A 397 4.43 6.90 -16.51
N ALA A 398 4.92 6.89 -17.75
CA ALA A 398 4.62 5.84 -18.71
C ALA A 398 5.23 4.48 -18.30
N SER A 399 6.36 4.50 -17.58
CA SER A 399 7.01 3.28 -17.09
C SER A 399 6.16 2.62 -16.00
N ALA A 400 5.70 3.40 -15.02
CA ALA A 400 4.85 2.92 -13.95
C ALA A 400 3.49 2.43 -14.47
N ARG A 401 2.90 3.12 -15.45
CA ARG A 401 1.64 2.69 -16.09
C ARG A 401 1.78 1.31 -16.75
N ARG A 402 2.82 1.13 -17.58
CA ARG A 402 3.11 -0.17 -18.22
C ARG A 402 3.43 -1.24 -17.19
N GLY A 403 4.17 -0.91 -16.14
CA GLY A 403 4.51 -1.83 -15.05
C GLY A 403 3.27 -2.32 -14.27
N LEU A 404 2.34 -1.41 -13.97
CA LEU A 404 1.07 -1.76 -13.31
C LEU A 404 0.20 -2.65 -14.20
N GLU A 405 0.03 -2.26 -15.47
CA GLU A 405 -0.72 -3.04 -16.45
C GLU A 405 -0.14 -4.45 -16.60
N ARG A 406 1.18 -4.57 -16.70
CA ARG A 406 1.89 -5.85 -16.79
C ARG A 406 1.68 -6.69 -15.52
N THR A 407 1.80 -6.08 -14.34
CA THR A 407 1.56 -6.75 -13.05
C THR A 407 0.14 -7.33 -12.99
N LEU A 408 -0.87 -6.50 -13.28
CA LEU A 408 -2.27 -6.92 -13.22
C LEU A 408 -2.56 -8.03 -14.23
N THR A 409 -2.05 -7.91 -15.46
CA THR A 409 -2.20 -8.94 -16.50
C THR A 409 -1.66 -10.30 -16.04
N LEU A 410 -0.44 -10.34 -15.51
CA LEU A 410 0.19 -11.56 -15.01
C LEU A 410 -0.61 -12.21 -13.88
N VAL A 411 -1.12 -11.41 -12.94
CA VAL A 411 -1.88 -11.90 -11.80
C VAL A 411 -3.26 -12.41 -12.21
N VAL A 412 -3.91 -11.75 -13.17
CA VAL A 412 -5.17 -12.23 -13.76
C VAL A 412 -4.96 -13.58 -14.43
N GLU A 413 -3.94 -13.72 -15.27
CA GLU A 413 -3.62 -14.98 -15.94
C GLU A 413 -3.34 -16.11 -14.95
N HIS A 414 -2.52 -15.84 -13.94
CA HIS A 414 -2.19 -16.82 -12.91
C HIS A 414 -3.41 -17.23 -12.09
N SER A 415 -4.18 -16.25 -11.59
CA SER A 415 -5.38 -16.51 -10.78
C SER A 415 -6.45 -17.31 -11.54
N ALA A 416 -6.60 -17.03 -12.84
CA ALA A 416 -7.51 -17.79 -13.70
C ALA A 416 -7.05 -19.25 -13.88
N ARG A 417 -5.74 -19.49 -14.04
CA ARG A 417 -5.16 -20.85 -14.17
C ARG A 417 -5.21 -21.65 -12.88
N GLU A 418 -4.99 -21.02 -11.73
CA GLU A 418 -5.13 -21.64 -10.40
C GLU A 418 -6.58 -21.97 -10.01
N GLY A 419 -7.55 -21.59 -10.85
CA GLY A 419 -8.97 -21.84 -10.58
C GLY A 419 -9.57 -20.90 -9.53
N ASN A 420 -9.02 -19.70 -9.36
CA ASN A 420 -9.58 -18.63 -8.53
C ASN A 420 -10.16 -17.49 -9.40
N PRO A 421 -11.33 -17.71 -10.04
CA PRO A 421 -11.91 -16.74 -10.96
C PRO A 421 -12.35 -15.43 -10.28
N LYS A 422 -12.70 -15.47 -8.98
CA LYS A 422 -13.09 -14.27 -8.23
C LYS A 422 -11.93 -13.28 -8.11
N ALA A 423 -10.75 -13.78 -7.74
CA ALA A 423 -9.54 -12.96 -7.69
C ALA A 423 -9.16 -12.45 -9.10
N ALA A 424 -9.22 -13.32 -10.11
CA ALA A 424 -8.94 -12.92 -11.49
C ALA A 424 -9.88 -11.80 -11.98
N ARG A 425 -11.18 -11.89 -11.67
CA ARG A 425 -12.17 -10.85 -11.99
C ARG A 425 -11.88 -9.52 -11.29
N ALA A 426 -11.49 -9.56 -10.02
CA ALA A 426 -11.17 -8.37 -9.25
C ALA A 426 -9.99 -7.61 -9.87
N TYR A 427 -8.88 -8.30 -10.16
CA TYR A 427 -7.71 -7.66 -10.79
C TYR A 427 -7.98 -7.21 -12.24
N LEU A 428 -8.81 -7.94 -13.00
CA LEU A 428 -9.21 -7.54 -14.34
C LEU A 428 -9.96 -6.20 -14.33
N SER A 429 -10.79 -5.94 -13.31
CA SER A 429 -11.53 -4.69 -13.18
C SER A 429 -10.67 -3.47 -12.85
N GLU A 430 -9.42 -3.68 -12.43
CA GLU A 430 -8.46 -2.61 -12.15
C GLU A 430 -7.69 -2.15 -13.40
N LEU A 431 -7.80 -2.87 -14.52
CA LEU A 431 -7.17 -2.48 -15.79
C LEU A 431 -8.03 -1.43 -16.50
N ASP A 432 -7.40 -0.34 -16.93
CA ASP A 432 -8.07 0.72 -17.71
C ASP A 432 -8.60 0.19 -19.06
N SER A 433 -7.90 -0.77 -19.66
CA SER A 433 -8.25 -1.34 -20.97
C SER A 433 -7.86 -2.82 -21.06
N PRO A 434 -8.68 -3.73 -20.49
CA PRO A 434 -8.40 -5.15 -20.52
C PRO A 434 -8.51 -5.73 -21.94
N SER A 435 -7.58 -6.61 -22.32
CA SER A 435 -7.64 -7.27 -23.63
C SER A 435 -8.82 -8.24 -23.72
N ALA A 436 -9.32 -8.45 -24.94
CA ALA A 436 -10.41 -9.40 -25.20
C ALA A 436 -10.02 -10.84 -24.79
N GLU A 437 -8.75 -11.20 -25.01
CA GLU A 437 -8.19 -12.51 -24.62
C GLU A 437 -8.19 -12.70 -23.11
N LEU A 438 -7.72 -11.71 -22.34
CA LEU A 438 -7.68 -11.75 -20.88
C LEU A 438 -9.10 -11.85 -20.29
N THR A 439 -10.04 -11.10 -20.87
CA THR A 439 -11.45 -11.14 -20.47
C THR A 439 -12.06 -12.53 -20.76
N ALA A 440 -11.77 -13.11 -21.92
CA ALA A 440 -12.23 -14.45 -22.29
C ALA A 440 -11.66 -15.52 -21.35
N LEU A 441 -10.39 -15.39 -20.95
CA LEU A 441 -9.74 -16.29 -19.99
C LEU A 441 -10.47 -16.31 -18.63
N VAL A 442 -10.81 -15.14 -18.07
CA VAL A 442 -11.53 -15.06 -16.80
C VAL A 442 -12.94 -15.65 -16.93
N VAL A 443 -13.64 -15.38 -18.03
CA VAL A 443 -14.99 -15.95 -18.28
C VAL A 443 -14.91 -17.48 -18.42
N ALA A 444 -13.87 -18.01 -19.07
CA ALA A 444 -13.67 -19.45 -19.16
C ALA A 444 -13.42 -20.08 -17.78
N ALA A 445 -12.56 -19.47 -16.97
CA ALA A 445 -12.30 -19.93 -15.60
C ALA A 445 -13.55 -19.89 -14.70
N GLU A 446 -14.39 -18.84 -14.82
CA GLU A 446 -15.68 -18.76 -14.12
C GLU A 446 -16.63 -19.91 -14.49
N LYS A 447 -16.74 -20.23 -15.79
CA LYS A 447 -17.57 -21.34 -16.26
C LYS A 447 -17.06 -22.69 -15.77
N GLU A 448 -15.74 -22.90 -15.81
CA GLU A 448 -15.13 -24.14 -15.33
C GLU A 448 -15.34 -24.33 -13.83
N HIS A 449 -15.14 -23.27 -13.03
CA HIS A 449 -15.38 -23.29 -11.60
C HIS A 449 -16.86 -23.61 -11.28
N ALA A 450 -17.81 -22.95 -11.95
CA ALA A 450 -19.23 -23.23 -11.78
C ALA A 450 -19.59 -24.68 -12.15
N ALA A 451 -19.00 -25.23 -13.22
CA ALA A 451 -19.20 -26.62 -13.60
C ALA A 451 -18.59 -27.61 -12.59
N ARG A 452 -17.46 -27.26 -11.96
CA ARG A 452 -16.84 -28.07 -10.90
C ARG A 452 -17.68 -28.08 -9.63
N GLU A 453 -18.16 -26.91 -9.18
CA GLU A 453 -19.07 -26.80 -8.04
C GLU A 453 -20.37 -27.58 -8.29
N GLY A 454 -20.95 -27.49 -9.48
CA GLY A 454 -22.13 -28.27 -9.85
C GLY A 454 -21.92 -29.78 -9.78
N ARG A 455 -20.75 -30.28 -10.23
CA ARG A 455 -20.38 -31.70 -10.13
C ARG A 455 -20.21 -32.16 -8.67
N LEU A 456 -19.57 -31.34 -7.84
CA LEU A 456 -19.39 -31.64 -6.41
C LEU A 456 -20.75 -31.71 -5.70
N ALA A 457 -21.63 -30.74 -5.93
CA ALA A 457 -22.99 -30.73 -5.38
C ALA A 457 -23.81 -31.97 -5.83
N GLN A 458 -23.61 -32.44 -7.07
CA GLN A 458 -24.24 -33.66 -7.55
C GLN A 458 -23.71 -34.91 -6.85
N LEU A 459 -22.39 -35.01 -6.62
CA LEU A 459 -21.77 -36.13 -5.90
C LEU A 459 -22.22 -36.20 -4.43
N GLU A 460 -22.34 -35.06 -3.77
CA GLU A 460 -22.89 -34.94 -2.41
C GLU A 460 -24.34 -35.45 -2.36
N LYS A 461 -25.17 -35.05 -3.34
CA LYS A 461 -26.57 -35.49 -3.44
C LYS A 461 -26.70 -37.01 -3.64
N HIS A 462 -25.78 -37.64 -4.37
CA HIS A 462 -25.78 -39.09 -4.56
C HIS A 462 -25.39 -39.89 -3.30
N HIS A 463 -24.69 -39.26 -2.35
CA HIS A 463 -24.27 -39.86 -1.08
C HIS A 463 -25.15 -39.46 0.11
N ASP A 464 -26.22 -38.68 -0.11
CA ASP A 464 -27.13 -38.30 0.97
C ASP A 464 -27.97 -39.50 1.45
N GLN A 465 -27.49 -40.15 2.50
CA GLN A 465 -28.12 -41.29 3.18
C GLN A 465 -29.51 -40.96 3.73
N ARG A 466 -29.92 -39.68 3.80
CA ARG A 466 -31.20 -39.24 4.37
C ARG A 466 -32.37 -39.37 3.40
N THR A 467 -32.10 -39.48 2.10
CA THR A 467 -33.15 -39.57 1.08
C THR A 467 -33.88 -40.93 1.14
N GLY A 468 -35.17 -40.93 1.44
CA GLY A 468 -35.99 -42.16 1.56
C GLY A 468 -35.80 -42.96 2.85
N MET A 469 -35.16 -42.36 3.86
CA MET A 469 -34.90 -42.97 5.17
C MET A 469 -36.18 -43.30 5.96
N ARG A 470 -37.18 -42.41 5.95
CA ARG A 470 -38.52 -42.65 6.55
C ARG A 470 -39.21 -43.88 6.00
N THR A 471 -39.20 -44.00 4.68
CA THR A 471 -39.81 -45.09 3.94
C THR A 471 -39.13 -46.41 4.32
N ARG A 472 -37.79 -46.43 4.42
CA ARG A 472 -37.05 -47.61 4.88
C ARG A 472 -37.39 -48.01 6.31
N THR A 473 -37.46 -47.06 7.25
CA THR A 473 -37.82 -47.35 8.64
C THR A 473 -39.26 -47.83 8.76
N LEU A 474 -40.22 -47.23 8.05
CA LEU A 474 -41.61 -47.68 8.03
C LEU A 474 -41.73 -49.12 7.51
N PHE A 475 -41.03 -49.45 6.41
CA PHE A 475 -41.01 -50.81 5.88
C PHE A 475 -40.40 -51.80 6.87
N ALA A 476 -39.29 -51.44 7.52
CA ALA A 476 -38.65 -52.28 8.52
C ALA A 476 -39.57 -52.57 9.71
N VAL A 477 -40.34 -51.58 10.18
CA VAL A 477 -41.31 -51.75 11.27
C VAL A 477 -42.49 -52.61 10.84
N VAL A 478 -43.15 -52.28 9.72
CA VAL A 478 -44.31 -53.04 9.22
C VAL A 478 -43.94 -54.51 8.97
N LEU A 479 -42.81 -54.73 8.28
CA LEU A 479 -42.32 -56.08 7.99
C LEU A 479 -41.92 -56.81 9.26
N GLY A 480 -41.18 -56.18 10.18
CA GLY A 480 -40.74 -56.79 11.43
C GLY A 480 -41.91 -57.16 12.36
N THR A 481 -42.93 -56.31 12.48
CA THR A 481 -44.13 -56.59 13.26
C THR A 481 -44.93 -57.75 12.68
N LEU A 482 -45.14 -57.76 11.35
CA LEU A 482 -45.81 -58.85 10.68
C LEU A 482 -45.01 -60.16 10.80
N TRP A 483 -43.69 -60.11 10.63
CA TRP A 483 -42.80 -61.26 10.77
C TRP A 483 -42.86 -61.88 12.16
N THR A 484 -43.05 -61.06 13.20
CA THR A 484 -43.13 -61.50 14.60
C THR A 484 -44.50 -62.06 14.97
N LEU A 485 -45.59 -61.40 14.58
CA LEU A 485 -46.94 -61.76 15.01
C LEU A 485 -47.51 -62.95 14.24
N THR A 486 -47.18 -63.08 12.95
CA THR A 486 -47.83 -64.07 12.08
C THR A 486 -47.54 -65.52 12.48
N PRO A 487 -46.35 -65.93 12.94
CA PRO A 487 -46.14 -67.29 13.46
C PRO A 487 -47.07 -67.69 14.61
N VAL A 488 -47.37 -66.74 15.51
CA VAL A 488 -48.22 -66.99 16.70
C VAL A 488 -49.69 -66.87 16.34
N VAL A 489 -50.09 -65.78 15.69
CA VAL A 489 -51.49 -65.54 15.31
C VAL A 489 -51.92 -66.51 14.21
N GLY A 490 -51.08 -66.70 13.19
CA GLY A 490 -51.33 -67.62 12.09
C GLY A 490 -51.31 -69.08 12.53
N GLY A 491 -50.33 -69.45 13.37
CA GLY A 491 -50.16 -70.82 13.83
C GLY A 491 -51.09 -71.21 14.98
N GLU A 492 -51.09 -70.49 16.10
CA GLU A 492 -51.83 -70.91 17.29
C GLU A 492 -53.31 -70.50 17.29
N TRP A 493 -53.70 -69.45 16.55
CA TRP A 493 -55.07 -68.91 16.59
C TRP A 493 -55.85 -69.13 15.29
N LEU A 494 -55.25 -68.79 14.15
CA LEU A 494 -55.92 -68.78 12.85
C LEU A 494 -56.01 -70.18 12.23
N ALA A 495 -54.93 -70.96 12.26
CA ALA A 495 -54.91 -72.30 11.68
C ALA A 495 -55.92 -73.26 12.36
N PRO A 496 -56.06 -73.30 13.70
CA PRO A 496 -57.11 -74.08 14.35
C PRO A 496 -58.53 -73.57 14.03
N ALA A 497 -58.73 -72.26 13.94
CA ALA A 497 -60.01 -71.65 13.61
C ALA A 497 -60.46 -71.93 12.16
N LEU A 498 -59.52 -72.20 11.25
CA LEU A 498 -59.76 -72.51 9.84
C LEU A 498 -59.69 -74.00 9.51
N GLY A 499 -59.44 -74.87 10.52
CA GLY A 499 -59.38 -76.32 10.34
C GLY A 499 -58.12 -76.83 9.63
N TYR A 500 -57.02 -76.08 9.65
CA TYR A 500 -55.73 -76.50 9.09
C TYR A 500 -54.93 -77.37 10.07
N ASP A 501 -54.30 -78.43 9.56
CA ASP A 501 -53.41 -79.28 10.33
C ASP A 501 -52.05 -78.59 10.58
N MET A 502 -51.73 -78.45 11.87
CA MET A 502 -50.52 -77.81 12.38
C MET A 502 -49.26 -78.64 12.22
N GLU A 503 -49.38 -79.92 11.87
CA GLU A 503 -48.25 -80.80 11.55
C GLU A 503 -47.84 -80.73 10.06
N SER A 504 -48.50 -79.88 9.28
CA SER A 504 -48.18 -79.66 7.86
C SER A 504 -47.18 -78.51 7.65
N PHE A 505 -46.47 -78.54 6.51
CA PHE A 505 -45.59 -77.44 6.10
C PHE A 505 -46.33 -76.18 5.64
N ALA A 506 -47.65 -76.24 5.42
CA ALA A 506 -48.42 -75.16 4.79
C ALA A 506 -48.31 -73.80 5.53
N PRO A 507 -48.34 -73.72 6.87
CA PRO A 507 -48.17 -72.46 7.59
C PRO A 507 -46.81 -71.79 7.35
N LEU A 508 -45.76 -72.57 7.05
CA LEU A 508 -44.41 -72.05 6.79
C LEU A 508 -44.29 -71.40 5.42
N TYR A 509 -45.17 -71.73 4.47
CA TYR A 509 -45.23 -71.09 3.14
C TYR A 509 -46.05 -69.80 3.12
N ILE A 510 -47.13 -69.74 3.89
CA ILE A 510 -48.10 -68.64 3.83
C ILE A 510 -47.45 -67.32 4.26
N VAL A 511 -46.71 -67.33 5.38
CA VAL A 511 -46.16 -66.11 5.98
C VAL A 511 -45.09 -65.44 5.10
N PRO A 512 -44.05 -66.14 4.62
CA PRO A 512 -43.01 -65.52 3.79
C PRO A 512 -43.56 -65.07 2.44
N THR A 513 -44.48 -65.83 1.85
CA THR A 513 -45.13 -65.47 0.59
C THR A 513 -46.01 -64.23 0.75
N PHE A 514 -46.80 -64.13 1.83
CA PHE A 514 -47.59 -62.94 2.12
C PHE A 514 -46.69 -61.71 2.36
N CYS A 515 -45.63 -61.85 3.16
CA CYS A 515 -44.63 -60.80 3.38
C CYS A 515 -43.95 -60.36 2.07
N LEU A 516 -43.63 -61.29 1.16
CA LEU A 516 -43.04 -61.00 -0.14
C LEU A 516 -43.98 -60.14 -0.99
N PHE A 517 -45.25 -60.53 -1.12
CA PHE A 517 -46.23 -59.75 -1.87
C PHE A 517 -46.49 -58.38 -1.24
N LEU A 518 -46.51 -58.29 0.09
CA LEU A 518 -46.63 -57.02 0.80
C LEU A 518 -45.44 -56.10 0.52
N VAL A 519 -44.20 -56.60 0.60
CA VAL A 519 -42.99 -55.81 0.31
C VAL A 519 -42.98 -55.35 -1.15
N LEU A 520 -43.37 -56.20 -2.09
CA LEU A 520 -43.49 -55.82 -3.50
C LEU A 520 -44.55 -54.73 -3.71
N GLY A 521 -45.73 -54.86 -3.07
CA GLY A 521 -46.81 -53.89 -3.14
C GLY A 521 -46.44 -52.54 -2.51
N LEU A 522 -45.87 -52.55 -1.31
CA LEU A 522 -45.38 -51.34 -0.64
C LEU A 522 -44.24 -50.70 -1.45
N GLY A 523 -43.32 -51.50 -1.99
CA GLY A 523 -42.22 -51.03 -2.83
C GLY A 523 -42.69 -50.34 -4.10
N TYR A 524 -43.74 -50.86 -4.73
CA TYR A 524 -44.40 -50.20 -5.86
C TYR A 524 -45.07 -48.89 -5.45
N TRP A 525 -45.81 -48.88 -4.33
CA TRP A 525 -46.45 -47.68 -3.79
C TRP A 525 -45.44 -46.58 -3.46
N ALA A 526 -44.29 -46.95 -2.88
CA ALA A 526 -43.24 -46.02 -2.49
C ALA A 526 -42.07 -45.94 -3.51
N ARG A 527 -42.32 -46.25 -4.79
CA ARG A 527 -41.26 -46.36 -5.81
C ARG A 527 -40.41 -45.10 -5.95
N GLU A 528 -41.04 -43.92 -5.84
CA GLU A 528 -40.36 -42.63 -5.96
C GLU A 528 -39.35 -42.40 -4.84
N SER A 529 -39.55 -43.02 -3.68
CA SER A 529 -38.63 -42.94 -2.54
C SER A 529 -37.65 -44.12 -2.50
N MET A 530 -38.12 -45.34 -2.80
CA MET A 530 -37.31 -46.57 -2.68
C MET A 530 -36.38 -46.79 -3.87
N MET A 531 -36.68 -46.19 -5.02
CA MET A 531 -35.83 -46.26 -6.22
C MET A 531 -35.04 -44.97 -6.45
N ALA A 532 -35.20 -43.97 -5.59
CA ALA A 532 -34.54 -42.66 -5.69
C ALA A 532 -33.01 -42.74 -5.69
N THR A 533 -32.45 -43.68 -4.93
CA THR A 533 -31.00 -43.81 -4.76
C THR A 533 -30.55 -45.24 -5.08
N PRO A 534 -29.31 -45.42 -5.58
CA PRO A 534 -28.72 -46.76 -5.74
C PRO A 534 -28.70 -47.57 -4.44
N LEU A 535 -28.55 -46.89 -3.29
CA LEU A 535 -28.58 -47.49 -1.97
C LEU A 535 -29.98 -48.06 -1.64
N ASN A 536 -31.04 -47.28 -1.85
CA ASN A 536 -32.42 -47.73 -1.58
C ASN A 536 -32.82 -48.88 -2.51
N ARG A 537 -32.38 -48.85 -3.78
CA ARG A 537 -32.61 -49.93 -4.74
C ARG A 537 -31.93 -51.23 -4.32
N ARG A 538 -30.68 -51.17 -3.85
CA ARG A 538 -29.96 -52.33 -3.32
C ARG A 538 -30.65 -52.88 -2.06
N PHE A 539 -31.03 -52.01 -1.12
CA PHE A 539 -31.75 -52.38 0.10
C PHE A 539 -33.07 -53.10 -0.20
N PHE A 540 -33.87 -52.55 -1.12
CA PHE A 540 -35.14 -53.18 -1.54
C PHE A 540 -34.91 -54.53 -2.21
N ALA A 541 -33.96 -54.61 -3.14
CA ALA A 541 -33.64 -55.86 -3.84
C ALA A 541 -33.17 -56.96 -2.87
N SER A 542 -32.39 -56.61 -1.85
CA SER A 542 -31.95 -57.56 -0.82
C SER A 542 -33.11 -58.13 0.00
N ILE A 543 -34.09 -57.32 0.40
CA ILE A 543 -35.27 -57.79 1.15
C ILE A 543 -36.15 -58.72 0.29
N VAL A 544 -36.36 -58.35 -0.98
CA VAL A 544 -37.15 -59.18 -1.91
C VAL A 544 -36.47 -60.52 -2.16
N ALA A 545 -35.15 -60.52 -2.41
CA ALA A 545 -34.37 -61.74 -2.62
C ALA A 545 -34.42 -62.66 -1.39
N LEU A 546 -34.32 -62.08 -0.19
CA LEU A 546 -34.38 -62.79 1.08
C LEU A 546 -35.71 -63.51 1.29
N LEU A 547 -36.83 -62.82 1.05
CA LEU A 547 -38.17 -63.38 1.22
C LEU A 547 -38.52 -64.41 0.12
N ALA A 548 -38.03 -64.21 -1.10
CA ALA A 548 -38.25 -65.14 -2.22
C ALA A 548 -37.50 -66.47 -2.07
N MET A 549 -36.35 -66.47 -1.36
CA MET A 549 -35.54 -67.68 -1.17
C MET A 549 -36.18 -68.68 -0.21
N GLN A 550 -36.97 -68.22 0.76
CA GLN A 550 -37.51 -69.09 1.82
C GLN A 550 -38.51 -70.15 1.32
N PRO A 551 -39.52 -69.86 0.47
CA PRO A 551 -40.38 -70.89 -0.11
C PRO A 551 -39.59 -71.96 -0.88
N TRP A 552 -38.50 -71.56 -1.55
CA TRP A 552 -37.64 -72.50 -2.27
C TRP A 552 -36.89 -73.46 -1.31
N LEU A 553 -36.38 -72.93 -0.19
CA LEU A 553 -35.75 -73.75 0.86
C LEU A 553 -36.75 -74.72 1.53
N LEU A 554 -37.99 -74.27 1.75
CA LEU A 554 -39.05 -75.12 2.28
C LEU A 554 -39.42 -76.24 1.29
N HIS A 555 -39.44 -75.93 -0.01
CA HIS A 555 -39.71 -76.92 -1.05
C HIS A 555 -38.59 -77.96 -1.12
N LEU A 556 -37.34 -77.52 -1.04
CA LEU A 556 -36.19 -78.41 -0.97
C LEU A 556 -36.27 -79.33 0.27
N ALA A 557 -36.62 -78.79 1.44
CA ALA A 557 -36.78 -79.58 2.66
C ALA A 557 -37.86 -80.66 2.52
N GLN A 558 -38.98 -80.35 1.85
CA GLN A 558 -40.04 -81.31 1.55
C GLN A 558 -39.58 -82.40 0.56
N VAL A 559 -38.88 -82.02 -0.52
CA VAL A 559 -38.34 -82.97 -1.51
C VAL A 559 -37.34 -83.94 -0.86
N GLN A 560 -36.55 -83.44 0.09
CA GLN A 560 -35.61 -84.24 0.88
C GLN A 560 -36.26 -85.01 2.05
N GLN A 561 -37.60 -84.95 2.17
CA GLN A 561 -38.38 -85.62 3.22
C GLN A 561 -37.90 -85.30 4.65
N LEU A 562 -37.41 -84.08 4.87
CA LEU A 562 -37.00 -83.65 6.20
C LEU A 562 -38.22 -83.58 7.13
N SER A 563 -38.04 -83.96 8.40
CA SER A 563 -39.07 -83.76 9.40
C SER A 563 -39.36 -82.26 9.59
N LEU A 564 -40.57 -81.93 10.02
CA LEU A 564 -40.95 -80.54 10.30
C LEU A 564 -39.99 -79.90 11.32
N SER A 565 -39.59 -80.67 12.35
CA SER A 565 -38.61 -80.23 13.34
C SER A 565 -37.23 -79.95 12.75
N ALA A 566 -36.72 -80.82 11.88
CA ALA A 566 -35.42 -80.60 11.22
C ALA A 566 -35.47 -79.37 10.30
N THR A 567 -36.62 -79.14 9.67
CA THR A 567 -36.86 -77.97 8.81
C THR A 567 -36.82 -76.66 9.61
N PHE A 568 -37.43 -76.60 10.80
CA PHE A 568 -37.36 -75.43 11.68
C PHE A 568 -35.91 -75.12 12.11
N SER A 569 -35.15 -76.12 12.54
CA SER A 569 -33.74 -75.93 12.91
C SER A 569 -32.88 -75.43 11.75
N PHE A 570 -33.10 -75.96 10.54
CA PHE A 570 -32.42 -75.47 9.34
C PHE A 570 -32.81 -74.03 8.99
N LEU A 571 -34.09 -73.71 9.09
CA LEU A 571 -34.60 -72.36 8.83
C LEU A 571 -34.00 -71.33 9.81
N PHE A 572 -33.91 -71.66 11.10
CA PHE A 572 -33.24 -70.78 12.08
C PHE A 572 -31.75 -70.64 11.80
N ALA A 573 -31.04 -71.71 11.43
CA ALA A 573 -29.64 -71.65 11.05
C ALA A 573 -29.42 -70.76 9.81
N TYR A 574 -30.30 -70.88 8.80
CA TYR A 574 -30.30 -70.04 7.61
C TYR A 574 -30.48 -68.56 7.96
N TRP A 575 -31.48 -68.23 8.79
CA TRP A 575 -31.71 -66.86 9.23
C TRP A 575 -30.56 -66.30 10.08
N ALA A 576 -29.91 -67.13 10.91
CA ALA A 576 -28.72 -66.74 11.66
C ALA A 576 -27.52 -66.44 10.73
N ALA A 577 -27.31 -67.27 9.69
CA ALA A 577 -26.23 -67.07 8.72
C ALA A 577 -26.44 -65.78 7.90
N LEU A 578 -27.67 -65.50 7.49
CA LEU A 578 -28.01 -64.26 6.77
C LEU A 578 -27.87 -63.02 7.66
N ALA A 579 -28.33 -63.10 8.91
CA ALA A 579 -28.13 -62.04 9.87
C ALA A 579 -26.63 -61.79 10.10
N CYS A 580 -25.80 -62.83 10.10
CA CYS A 580 -24.35 -62.72 10.27
C CYS A 580 -23.73 -62.00 9.07
N MET A 581 -24.09 -62.42 7.85
CA MET A 581 -23.66 -61.76 6.62
C MET A 581 -24.10 -60.29 6.60
N ALA A 582 -25.34 -59.98 6.96
CA ALA A 582 -25.84 -58.61 7.05
C ALA A 582 -25.13 -57.79 8.14
N SER A 583 -24.82 -58.40 9.28
CA SER A 583 -24.08 -57.74 10.36
C SER A 583 -22.64 -57.38 9.98
N ILE A 584 -22.01 -58.17 9.11
CA ILE A 584 -20.65 -57.90 8.62
C ILE A 584 -20.69 -56.90 7.47
N SER A 585 -21.66 -57.02 6.55
CA SER A 585 -21.69 -56.25 5.30
C SER A 585 -22.43 -54.92 5.37
N LEU A 586 -23.37 -54.76 6.31
CA LEU A 586 -24.22 -53.57 6.41
C LEU A 586 -24.01 -52.81 7.72
N ASP A 587 -24.21 -53.45 8.88
CA ASP A 587 -24.11 -52.78 10.18
C ASP A 587 -23.96 -53.79 11.33
N VAL A 588 -22.97 -53.60 12.21
CA VAL A 588 -22.73 -54.44 13.39
C VAL A 588 -23.92 -54.45 14.37
N GLN A 589 -24.78 -53.44 14.34
CA GLN A 589 -25.99 -53.38 15.17
C GLN A 589 -26.99 -54.51 14.87
N LEU A 590 -26.84 -55.21 13.74
CA LEU A 590 -27.65 -56.37 13.37
C LEU A 590 -27.22 -57.67 14.08
N PHE A 591 -26.09 -57.67 14.78
CA PHE A 591 -25.55 -58.84 15.49
C PHE A 591 -26.52 -59.52 16.48
N PRO A 592 -27.38 -58.82 17.24
CA PRO A 592 -28.36 -59.45 18.13
C PRO A 592 -29.30 -60.43 17.40
N MET A 593 -29.54 -60.22 16.11
CA MET A 593 -30.35 -61.14 15.29
C MET A 593 -29.62 -62.47 15.04
N VAL A 594 -28.29 -62.43 14.87
CA VAL A 594 -27.45 -63.62 14.74
C VAL A 594 -27.57 -64.48 15.99
N VAL A 595 -27.47 -63.84 17.15
CA VAL A 595 -27.62 -64.50 18.45
C VAL A 595 -29.05 -65.05 18.61
N GLY A 596 -30.07 -64.24 18.30
CA GLY A 596 -31.48 -64.64 18.41
C GLY A 596 -31.82 -65.89 17.61
N TYR A 597 -31.48 -65.91 16.32
CA TYR A 597 -31.73 -67.08 15.45
C TYR A 597 -30.77 -68.24 15.73
N GLY A 598 -29.54 -67.97 16.16
CA GLY A 598 -28.59 -69.02 16.57
C GLY A 598 -29.07 -69.79 17.81
N VAL A 599 -29.54 -69.06 18.83
CA VAL A 599 -30.16 -69.66 20.03
C VAL A 599 -31.45 -70.41 19.66
N ALA A 600 -32.28 -69.84 18.78
CA ALA A 600 -33.48 -70.50 18.28
C ALA A 600 -33.19 -71.84 17.58
N SER A 601 -32.13 -71.89 16.77
CA SER A 601 -31.69 -73.13 16.11
C SER A 601 -31.32 -74.23 17.12
N GLY A 602 -30.59 -73.89 18.19
CA GLY A 602 -30.23 -74.83 19.26
C GLY A 602 -31.43 -75.27 20.12
N LEU A 603 -32.33 -74.35 20.47
CA LEU A 603 -33.55 -74.67 21.22
C LEU A 603 -34.52 -75.55 20.43
N SER A 604 -34.62 -75.33 19.11
CA SER A 604 -35.48 -76.10 18.19
C SER A 604 -35.14 -77.59 18.17
N LEU A 605 -33.86 -77.95 18.38
CA LEU A 605 -33.43 -79.35 18.45
C LEU A 605 -33.88 -80.05 19.73
N HIS A 606 -34.03 -79.32 20.83
CA HIS A 606 -34.37 -79.87 22.15
C HIS A 606 -35.86 -79.76 22.48
N TYR A 607 -36.55 -78.76 21.92
CA TYR A 607 -37.95 -78.43 22.20
C TYR A 607 -38.78 -78.30 20.91
N PRO A 608 -38.91 -79.37 20.11
CA PRO A 608 -39.55 -79.31 18.79
C PRO A 608 -41.02 -78.89 18.86
N HIS A 609 -41.73 -79.22 19.94
CA HIS A 609 -43.12 -78.82 20.16
C HIS A 609 -43.29 -77.30 20.37
N ALA A 610 -42.21 -76.57 20.67
CA ALA A 610 -42.22 -75.13 20.93
C ALA A 610 -41.70 -74.30 19.74
N ASN A 611 -41.44 -74.90 18.57
CA ASN A 611 -40.78 -74.24 17.45
C ASN A 611 -41.46 -72.94 16.96
N LEU A 612 -42.78 -72.88 16.96
CA LEU A 612 -43.50 -71.65 16.60
C LEU A 612 -43.28 -70.50 17.61
N ARG A 613 -43.21 -70.84 18.90
CA ARG A 613 -42.92 -69.86 19.96
C ARG A 613 -41.46 -69.43 19.93
N ILE A 614 -40.54 -70.38 19.71
CA ILE A 614 -39.11 -70.10 19.51
C ILE A 614 -38.91 -69.17 18.31
N MET A 615 -39.61 -69.42 17.20
CA MET A 615 -39.61 -68.55 16.02
C MET A 615 -40.13 -67.15 16.35
N ALA A 616 -41.24 -67.05 17.08
CA ALA A 616 -41.79 -65.76 17.48
C ALA A 616 -40.83 -64.94 18.35
N VAL A 617 -40.13 -65.59 19.29
CA VAL A 617 -39.12 -64.93 20.14
C VAL A 617 -37.92 -64.46 19.30
N ALA A 618 -37.42 -65.29 18.39
CA ALA A 618 -36.33 -64.90 17.49
C ALA A 618 -36.73 -63.74 16.56
N ASN A 619 -37.95 -63.78 16.01
CA ASN A 619 -38.50 -62.73 15.18
C ASN A 619 -38.74 -61.43 15.98
N PHE A 620 -39.09 -61.54 17.26
CA PHE A 620 -39.22 -60.38 18.14
C PHE A 620 -37.86 -59.70 18.39
N VAL A 621 -36.79 -60.48 18.57
CA VAL A 621 -35.41 -59.94 18.64
C VAL A 621 -35.03 -59.23 17.33
N PHE A 622 -35.39 -59.80 16.18
CA PHE A 622 -35.24 -59.16 14.87
C PHE A 622 -35.98 -57.81 14.79
N MET A 623 -37.26 -57.78 15.16
CA MET A 623 -38.06 -56.55 15.16
C MET A 623 -37.50 -55.48 16.10
N LEU A 624 -37.11 -55.85 17.32
CA LEU A 624 -36.54 -54.92 18.30
C LEU A 624 -35.21 -54.33 17.82
N THR A 625 -34.39 -55.14 17.14
CA THR A 625 -33.12 -54.71 16.55
C THR A 625 -33.36 -53.68 15.45
N LEU A 626 -34.31 -53.93 14.54
CA LEU A 626 -34.66 -52.97 13.48
C LEU A 626 -35.29 -51.68 14.05
N LEU A 627 -36.13 -51.77 15.08
CA LEU A 627 -36.69 -50.62 15.78
C LEU A 627 -35.60 -49.77 16.45
N ARG A 628 -34.63 -50.40 17.11
CA ARG A 628 -33.49 -49.74 17.74
C ARG A 628 -32.63 -48.97 16.72
N MET A 629 -32.42 -49.55 15.54
CA MET A 629 -31.71 -48.86 14.45
C MET A 629 -32.52 -47.69 13.87
N GLY A 630 -33.86 -47.80 13.84
CA GLY A 630 -34.75 -46.79 13.27
C GLY A 630 -35.08 -45.61 14.20
N LEU A 631 -35.07 -45.80 15.52
CA LEU A 631 -35.52 -44.80 16.50
C LEU A 631 -34.68 -43.50 16.54
N PRO A 632 -33.33 -43.57 16.63
CA PRO A 632 -32.48 -42.38 16.66
C PRO A 632 -32.69 -41.52 15.41
N VAL A 633 -32.86 -42.19 14.28
CA VAL A 633 -33.04 -41.58 12.96
C VAL A 633 -34.37 -40.82 12.83
N LEU A 634 -35.46 -41.39 13.35
CA LEU A 634 -36.76 -40.71 13.40
C LEU A 634 -36.75 -39.50 14.33
N ARG A 635 -35.96 -39.56 15.41
CA ARG A 635 -35.81 -38.48 16.39
C ARG A 635 -35.05 -37.29 15.79
N GLU A 636 -33.94 -37.52 15.11
CA GLU A 636 -33.16 -36.46 14.44
C GLU A 636 -33.95 -35.73 13.35
N ASP A 637 -34.74 -36.45 12.54
CA ASP A 637 -35.58 -35.84 11.51
C ASP A 637 -36.78 -35.09 12.11
N HIS A 638 -37.32 -35.53 13.25
CA HIS A 638 -38.34 -34.77 13.99
C HIS A 638 -37.77 -33.48 14.56
N GLU A 639 -36.58 -33.53 15.18
CA GLU A 639 -35.89 -32.38 15.75
C GLU A 639 -35.49 -31.35 14.67
N ARG A 640 -35.01 -31.81 13.50
CA ARG A 640 -34.75 -30.93 12.35
C ARG A 640 -35.98 -30.21 11.84
N ARG A 641 -37.12 -30.90 11.73
CA ARG A 641 -38.38 -30.26 11.29
C ARG A 641 -38.93 -29.27 12.32
N LEU A 642 -38.71 -29.53 13.60
CA LEU A 642 -39.00 -28.56 14.64
C LEU A 642 -38.08 -27.33 14.49
N ALA A 643 -36.81 -27.52 14.15
CA ALA A 643 -35.89 -26.42 13.88
C ALA A 643 -36.26 -25.62 12.60
N GLU A 644 -36.63 -26.30 11.51
CA GLU A 644 -37.11 -25.67 10.27
C GLU A 644 -38.47 -24.98 10.42
N ARG A 645 -39.35 -25.52 11.27
CA ARG A 645 -40.61 -24.83 11.62
C ARG A 645 -40.35 -23.62 12.50
N ARG A 646 -39.40 -23.70 13.45
CA ARG A 646 -38.99 -22.57 14.30
C ARG A 646 -38.31 -21.46 13.50
N SER A 647 -37.55 -21.76 12.46
CA SER A 647 -36.94 -20.75 11.59
C SER A 647 -37.89 -20.10 10.57
N ARG A 648 -39.09 -20.67 10.38
CA ARG A 648 -40.15 -20.11 9.52
C ARG A 648 -41.19 -19.28 10.27
N VAL A 649 -41.12 -19.21 11.60
CA VAL A 649 -41.92 -18.26 12.39
C VAL A 649 -41.09 -16.97 12.49
N PRO A 650 -41.56 -15.83 11.94
CA PRO A 650 -40.86 -14.57 12.12
C PRO A 650 -40.82 -14.21 13.62
N PRO A 651 -39.73 -13.59 14.12
CA PRO A 651 -39.64 -13.19 15.51
C PRO A 651 -40.77 -12.20 15.85
N PRO A 652 -41.24 -12.17 17.12
CA PRO A 652 -42.31 -11.28 17.56
C PRO A 652 -41.97 -9.80 17.43
#